data_AF-A0A077ZKM6-F1
#
_entry.id   AF-A0A077ZKM6-F1
#
_cell.length_a   1.000
_cell.length_b   1.000
_cell.length_c   1.000
_cell.angle_alpha   90.00
_cell.angle_beta   90.00
_cell.angle_gamma   90.00
#
_symmetry.space_group_name_H-M   'P 1'
#
loop_
_entity.id
_entity.type
_entity.pdbx_description
1 polymer ?
#
loop_
_entity_poly.entity_id
_entity_poly.type
_entity_poly.pdbx_seq_one_letter_code
_entity_poly.pdbx_strand_id
1 'polypeptide(L)'
;MCEHHHAAKHILCSQCDMLVALPRLEHGQKAACPRCGTTLTVAWDAPRQRPTAYALAALFMLLLSNLFPFVNMNVAGVTSEITLLEIPGVLFSEDYASLGTFFLLFVQLVPAFCLITILLLVNRAELPVRLKEQLARVLFQLKTWGMAEIFLAGVLVSFVKLMAYGSIGCVDRRWLWDDIAPMPELRQPLKPGVTGIRQGLRSCSCCTAILPADEPVCPRCSTKGYVRRRNSLQWTLALLVTSIMLYLPANILPIMVTDLLGSKMPSTILAGVILLWSEGSYPVAAVIFLASIMVPTLKMIAIAWLCWDAKGHGKRDSERMHLIYEVVEFVGRWSMIDVFVIAVLSALVRMGGLMSIYPAMGALIHQGPEVTLITANAEGIEGGKTTIKSRSVDVGVVESATLADDLTHVEIKARLNSGMEKLLHKDTVFWVVKPQIGREGISGLGTLLSGVYIELQPGAKGSKMDKYDLLDSPPLAPPDAKGIRVILDSKKAGQLSPGDPVLFRGYRVGSVETSTFDTQKRNISYQLFINAPYDRLVTNNVRFWKDSGIAVDLTSAGMRVEMGSLTTLLSGGVSFDVPEGLDLGQPVAPKTAFVLYDDQKSIQDSLYTDHIDYLMFFKDSVRGLQPGAPVEFRGIRLGTVSKVPFFAPNMRQTFNDDYRIPVLIRIEPERLKMQLGENADVVEHLGELLKRGLRGSLKTGNLVTGALYVDLDFYPNTPAITGIREFNGYQIIPTVSGGLAQIQQRLMEALDKINKLPLNPMIEQATSTLSESQRTMKNLQTTLDSMNKILASQSMQQLPTDMQSTLRELNRSMQGFQPGSAAYNKMVADMQRLDQVLRELQPVLKTLNEKTEEGETMKKWLVTIAALWLAGCSSGEINKNYYQLPVVQSGTQSTASQGNRLLWVEQVTVPDYLAGNGVVYQTSDVKYVIANNNLWASPLDQQLRNTLVANLSTQLPGWVVASQPLGSAQDTLNVTVTEFNGRYDGKVIVSGEWLLNHQGQLIKRPFRLEGVQTQDGYDEMVKVLAGVWSQEAASIAQEIKRLP
;
A
#
# COMPACT_ATOMS: atom_id res chain seq x y z
N MET A 1 53.20 -72.06 23.63
CA MET A 1 52.70 -71.94 22.26
C MET A 1 51.80 -70.71 22.18
N CYS A 2 52.14 -69.56 21.61
CA CYS A 2 53.34 -69.07 20.95
C CYS A 2 53.50 -67.57 21.29
N GLU A 3 54.74 -67.12 21.54
CA GLU A 3 55.17 -65.78 21.97
C GLU A 3 54.96 -64.64 20.94
N HIS A 4 53.91 -64.68 20.11
CA HIS A 4 53.78 -63.78 18.96
C HIS A 4 53.14 -62.39 19.22
N HIS A 5 53.04 -61.93 20.48
CA HIS A 5 52.44 -60.62 20.81
C HIS A 5 53.42 -59.43 20.85
N HIS A 6 54.60 -59.52 20.21
CA HIS A 6 55.61 -58.44 20.26
C HIS A 6 55.12 -57.08 19.72
N ALA A 7 54.21 -57.05 18.76
CA ALA A 7 53.65 -55.80 18.23
C ALA A 7 52.70 -55.09 19.23
N ALA A 8 52.04 -55.84 20.12
CA ALA A 8 51.11 -55.28 21.09
C ALA A 8 51.81 -54.43 22.17
N LYS A 9 53.10 -54.71 22.45
CA LYS A 9 53.88 -54.02 23.49
C LYS A 9 54.56 -52.74 23.03
N HIS A 10 54.52 -52.40 21.74
CA HIS A 10 55.20 -51.22 21.21
C HIS A 10 54.21 -50.23 20.61
N ILE A 11 54.55 -48.94 20.68
CA ILE A 11 53.79 -47.87 20.04
C ILE A 11 54.73 -46.81 19.48
N LEU A 12 54.46 -46.33 18.28
CA LEU A 12 55.10 -45.13 17.75
C LEU A 12 54.31 -43.92 18.22
N CYS A 13 54.97 -43.00 18.92
CA CYS A 13 54.39 -41.72 19.27
C CYS A 13 54.00 -40.96 17.98
N SER A 14 52.73 -40.55 17.86
CA SER A 14 52.25 -39.84 16.67
C SER A 14 52.84 -38.43 16.51
N GLN A 15 53.44 -37.88 17.57
CA GLN A 15 53.98 -36.52 17.61
C GLN A 15 55.50 -36.50 17.38
N CYS A 16 56.27 -37.12 18.28
CA CYS A 16 57.74 -37.10 18.19
C CYS A 16 58.36 -38.30 17.45
N ASP A 17 57.54 -39.22 16.94
CA ASP A 17 57.93 -40.43 16.22
C ASP A 17 58.79 -41.42 17.04
N MET A 18 58.95 -41.20 18.35
CA MET A 18 59.70 -42.11 19.22
C MET A 18 58.94 -43.44 19.37
N LEU A 19 59.64 -44.55 19.12
CA LEU A 19 59.12 -45.87 19.44
C LEU A 19 59.25 -46.10 20.95
N VAL A 20 58.12 -46.38 21.61
CA VAL A 20 58.05 -46.60 23.06
C VAL A 20 57.54 -48.01 23.32
N ALA A 21 58.21 -48.72 24.23
CA ALA A 21 57.69 -49.96 24.78
C ALA A 21 56.69 -49.61 25.89
N LEU A 22 55.45 -50.07 25.75
CA LEU A 22 54.38 -49.83 26.71
C LEU A 22 54.54 -50.77 27.90
N PRO A 23 54.51 -50.26 29.14
CA PRO A 23 54.37 -51.10 30.32
C PRO A 23 52.99 -51.77 30.33
N ARG A 24 52.80 -52.80 31.17
CA ARG A 24 51.45 -53.27 31.49
C ARG A 24 50.74 -52.14 32.24
N LEU A 25 49.66 -51.61 31.65
CA LEU A 25 48.83 -50.56 32.24
C LEU A 25 47.71 -51.21 33.04
N GLU A 26 47.53 -50.77 34.28
CA GLU A 26 46.35 -51.12 35.09
C GLU A 26 45.16 -50.20 34.74
N HIS A 27 43.97 -50.64 35.13
CA HIS A 27 42.73 -49.88 35.03
C HIS A 27 42.90 -48.46 35.63
N GLY A 28 42.61 -47.43 34.83
CA GLY A 28 42.77 -46.01 35.18
C GLY A 28 44.14 -45.40 34.84
N GLN A 29 45.13 -46.20 34.39
CA GLN A 29 46.47 -45.69 34.06
C GLN A 29 46.57 -45.22 32.61
N LYS A 30 47.45 -44.22 32.37
CA LYS A 30 47.80 -43.71 31.04
C LYS A 30 49.29 -43.86 30.77
N ALA A 31 49.67 -44.21 29.55
CA ALA A 31 51.05 -44.16 29.09
C ALA A 31 51.32 -42.81 28.40
N ALA A 32 52.33 -42.08 28.85
CA ALA A 32 52.81 -40.87 28.20
C ALA A 32 54.13 -41.14 27.46
N CYS A 33 54.37 -40.45 26.34
CA CYS A 33 55.64 -40.51 25.64
C CYS A 33 56.74 -39.87 26.49
N PRO A 34 57.86 -40.55 26.77
CA PRO A 34 58.93 -39.99 27.60
C PRO A 34 59.66 -38.80 26.96
N ARG A 35 59.49 -38.58 25.65
CA ARG A 35 60.16 -37.49 24.92
C ARG A 35 59.31 -36.23 24.79
N CYS A 36 58.00 -36.37 24.57
CA CYS A 36 57.12 -35.23 24.30
C CYS A 36 55.89 -35.17 25.20
N GLY A 37 55.70 -36.11 26.13
CA GLY A 37 54.56 -36.11 27.05
C GLY A 37 53.23 -36.55 26.44
N THR A 38 53.12 -36.68 25.11
CA THR A 38 51.89 -37.09 24.43
C THR A 38 51.35 -38.42 24.98
N THR A 39 50.06 -38.46 25.32
CA THR A 39 49.40 -39.70 25.76
C THR A 39 49.38 -40.72 24.62
N LEU A 40 50.02 -41.86 24.84
CA LEU A 40 50.18 -42.94 23.86
C LEU A 40 48.95 -43.85 23.83
N THR A 41 48.44 -44.24 25.01
CA THR A 41 47.23 -45.05 25.19
C THR A 41 46.76 -44.93 26.65
N VAL A 42 45.47 -45.17 26.89
CA VAL A 42 44.85 -45.12 28.22
C VAL A 42 44.08 -46.41 28.47
N ALA A 43 44.31 -47.05 29.63
CA ALA A 43 43.56 -48.20 30.08
C ALA A 43 42.32 -47.73 30.88
N TRP A 44 41.19 -47.57 30.19
CA TRP A 44 39.95 -47.11 30.82
C TRP A 44 39.25 -48.21 31.63
N ASP A 45 38.68 -47.85 32.78
CA ASP A 45 37.72 -48.73 33.46
C ASP A 45 36.46 -48.87 32.63
N ALA A 46 35.97 -50.10 32.48
CA ALA A 46 34.77 -50.42 31.70
C ALA A 46 34.79 -49.81 30.28
N PRO A 47 35.77 -50.18 29.43
CA PRO A 47 36.02 -49.54 28.13
C PRO A 47 34.86 -49.67 27.14
N ARG A 48 33.90 -50.56 27.40
CA ARG A 48 32.64 -50.65 26.64
C ARG A 48 31.52 -49.82 27.24
N GLN A 49 31.30 -49.91 28.56
CA GLN A 49 30.14 -49.30 29.20
C GLN A 49 30.23 -47.77 29.22
N ARG A 50 31.41 -47.19 29.50
CA ARG A 50 31.57 -45.74 29.56
C ARG A 50 31.28 -45.08 28.20
N PRO A 51 31.90 -45.48 27.07
CA PRO A 51 31.59 -44.89 25.78
C PRO A 51 30.14 -45.11 25.35
N THR A 52 29.56 -46.28 25.63
CA THR A 52 28.15 -46.56 25.33
C THR A 52 27.22 -45.65 26.14
N ALA A 53 27.47 -45.47 27.44
CA ALA A 53 26.69 -44.59 28.29
C ALA A 53 26.77 -43.13 27.83
N TYR A 54 27.99 -42.64 27.53
CA TYR A 54 28.17 -41.29 26.99
C TYR A 54 27.53 -41.12 25.62
N ALA A 55 27.62 -42.11 24.73
CA ALA A 55 27.03 -42.03 23.41
C ALA A 55 25.49 -42.06 23.45
N LEU A 56 24.90 -42.90 24.31
CA LEU A 56 23.45 -42.91 24.54
C LEU A 56 22.97 -41.60 25.18
N ALA A 57 23.66 -41.11 26.21
CA ALA A 57 23.32 -39.86 26.87
C ALA A 57 23.42 -38.67 25.89
N ALA A 58 24.48 -38.61 25.09
CA ALA A 58 24.66 -37.56 24.09
C ALA A 58 23.62 -37.64 22.96
N LEU A 59 23.28 -38.85 22.49
CA LEU A 59 22.24 -39.05 21.48
C LEU A 59 20.84 -38.67 22.03
N PHE A 60 20.57 -39.00 23.28
CA PHE A 60 19.35 -38.59 23.98
C PHE A 60 19.27 -37.07 24.17
N MET A 61 20.37 -36.43 24.59
CA MET A 61 20.43 -34.96 24.68
C MET A 61 20.29 -34.30 23.30
N LEU A 62 20.88 -34.87 22.25
CA LEU A 62 20.70 -34.40 20.88
C LEU A 62 19.22 -34.52 20.46
N LEU A 63 18.56 -35.64 20.77
CA LEU A 63 17.12 -35.80 20.52
C LEU A 63 16.29 -34.77 21.28
N LEU A 64 16.54 -34.58 22.58
CA LEU A 64 15.84 -33.58 23.39
C LEU A 64 16.05 -32.15 22.85
N SER A 65 17.27 -31.81 22.43
CA SER A 65 17.55 -30.48 21.85
C SER A 65 16.81 -30.18 20.53
N ASN A 66 16.34 -31.24 19.83
CA ASN A 66 15.51 -31.10 18.65
C ASN A 66 14.00 -31.07 18.98
N LEU A 67 13.60 -31.63 20.12
CA LEU A 67 12.18 -31.71 20.54
C LEU A 67 11.73 -30.52 21.38
N PHE A 68 12.65 -29.91 22.14
CA PHE A 68 12.37 -28.77 23.01
C PHE A 68 12.91 -27.47 22.38
N PRO A 69 12.32 -26.31 22.73
CA PRO A 69 12.88 -25.01 22.37
C PRO A 69 14.36 -24.94 22.77
N PHE A 70 15.22 -24.68 21.79
CA PHE A 70 16.66 -24.60 21.98
C PHE A 70 17.04 -23.27 22.64
N VAL A 71 16.41 -22.17 22.21
CA VAL A 71 16.56 -20.83 22.78
C VAL A 71 15.20 -20.15 22.82
N ASN A 72 14.91 -19.45 23.92
CA ASN A 72 13.76 -18.57 24.08
C ASN A 72 14.27 -17.15 24.32
N MET A 73 13.71 -16.16 23.64
CA MET A 73 13.97 -14.75 23.84
C MET A 73 12.65 -14.00 24.11
N ASN A 74 12.61 -13.23 25.18
CA ASN A 74 11.51 -12.32 25.47
C ASN A 74 12.01 -10.87 25.33
N VAL A 75 11.58 -10.17 24.28
CA VAL A 75 11.88 -8.75 24.09
C VAL A 75 10.56 -8.01 23.92
N ALA A 76 10.36 -6.97 24.74
CA ALA A 76 9.16 -6.13 24.71
C ALA A 76 7.82 -6.90 24.84
N GLY A 77 7.81 -8.06 25.51
CA GLY A 77 6.63 -8.91 25.67
C GLY A 77 6.35 -9.84 24.49
N VAL A 78 7.16 -9.81 23.44
CA VAL A 78 7.13 -10.79 22.35
C VAL A 78 8.10 -11.91 22.72
N THR A 79 7.55 -13.08 23.02
CA THR A 79 8.32 -14.31 23.22
C THR A 79 8.58 -14.97 21.86
N SER A 80 9.84 -15.13 21.50
CA SER A 80 10.27 -15.93 20.37
C SER A 80 10.98 -17.17 20.88
N GLU A 81 10.46 -18.34 20.50
CA GLU A 81 11.07 -19.64 20.77
C GLU A 81 11.53 -20.24 19.46
N ILE A 82 12.70 -20.88 19.47
CA ILE A 82 13.20 -21.59 18.29
C ILE A 82 13.79 -22.94 18.68
N THR A 83 13.46 -23.97 17.90
CA THR A 83 14.04 -25.31 17.99
C THR A 83 15.32 -25.41 17.15
N LEU A 84 16.20 -26.37 17.47
CA LEU A 84 17.46 -26.54 16.75
C LEU A 84 17.26 -26.83 15.24
N LEU A 85 16.14 -27.46 14.87
CA LEU A 85 15.81 -27.87 13.50
C LEU A 85 15.16 -26.75 12.68
N GLU A 86 14.57 -25.75 13.34
CA GLU A 86 14.03 -24.55 12.69
C GLU A 86 15.13 -23.59 12.21
N ILE A 87 16.29 -23.53 12.89
CA ILE A 87 17.43 -22.68 12.53
C ILE A 87 17.81 -22.81 11.04
N PRO A 88 18.13 -24.02 10.51
CA PRO A 88 18.43 -24.17 9.09
C PRO A 88 17.22 -23.86 8.20
N GLY A 89 15.98 -24.12 8.66
CA GLY A 89 14.77 -23.75 7.94
C GLY A 89 14.66 -22.25 7.69
N VAL A 90 14.99 -21.43 8.70
CA VAL A 90 15.07 -19.97 8.58
C VAL A 90 16.17 -19.57 7.59
N LEU A 91 17.36 -20.15 7.70
CA LEU A 91 18.48 -19.84 6.80
C LEU A 91 18.17 -20.21 5.34
N PHE A 92 17.45 -21.31 5.11
CA PHE A 92 17.00 -21.69 3.76
C PHE A 92 15.93 -20.73 3.21
N SER A 93 15.03 -20.21 4.06
CA SER A 93 14.00 -19.26 3.64
C SER A 93 14.54 -17.88 3.28
N GLU A 94 15.72 -17.53 3.81
CA GLU A 94 16.36 -16.21 3.66
C GLU A 94 17.54 -16.24 2.67
N ASP A 95 17.59 -17.23 1.76
CA ASP A 95 18.64 -17.42 0.74
C ASP A 95 20.06 -17.76 1.28
N TYR A 96 20.21 -18.05 2.57
CA TYR A 96 21.47 -18.49 3.20
C TYR A 96 21.63 -20.02 3.20
N ALA A 97 21.32 -20.67 2.08
CA ALA A 97 21.25 -22.13 1.99
C ALA A 97 22.58 -22.85 2.28
N SER A 98 23.72 -22.24 1.94
CA SER A 98 25.03 -22.83 2.24
C SER A 98 25.28 -22.89 3.76
N LEU A 99 24.93 -21.84 4.49
CA LEU A 99 25.06 -21.75 5.95
C LEU A 99 24.16 -22.78 6.63
N GLY A 100 22.88 -22.87 6.21
CA GLY A 100 21.93 -23.85 6.72
C GLY A 100 22.38 -25.30 6.48
N THR A 101 22.99 -25.57 5.32
CA THR A 101 23.56 -26.89 5.00
C THR A 101 24.76 -27.23 5.89
N PHE A 102 25.69 -26.29 6.09
CA PHE A 102 26.83 -26.51 6.99
C PHE A 102 26.40 -26.70 8.44
N PHE A 103 25.38 -25.95 8.90
CA PHE A 103 24.80 -26.14 10.23
C PHE A 103 24.24 -27.56 10.39
N LEU A 104 23.35 -28.01 9.48
CA LEU A 104 22.81 -29.36 9.51
C LEU A 104 23.89 -30.45 9.45
N LEU A 105 24.89 -30.27 8.59
CA LEU A 105 25.96 -31.25 8.42
C LEU A 105 26.82 -31.38 9.69
N PHE A 106 27.32 -30.27 10.23
CA PHE A 106 28.34 -30.30 11.30
C PHE A 106 27.79 -30.26 12.72
N VAL A 107 26.58 -29.72 12.93
CA VAL A 107 25.93 -29.66 14.25
C VAL A 107 25.04 -30.87 14.49
N GLN A 108 24.34 -31.37 13.46
CA GLN A 108 23.38 -32.47 13.62
C GLN A 108 23.91 -33.80 13.06
N LEU A 109 24.17 -33.88 11.76
CA LEU A 109 24.43 -35.15 11.07
C LEU A 109 25.76 -35.80 11.47
N VAL A 110 26.85 -35.04 11.48
CA VAL A 110 28.18 -35.57 11.82
C VAL A 110 28.26 -36.05 13.28
N PRO A 111 27.79 -35.28 14.29
CA PRO A 111 27.74 -35.78 15.67
C PRO A 111 26.84 -37.00 15.84
N ALA A 112 25.63 -37.00 15.28
CA ALA A 112 24.71 -38.15 15.33
C ALA A 112 25.36 -39.41 14.72
N PHE A 113 25.96 -39.27 13.53
CA PHE A 113 26.67 -40.36 12.86
C PHE A 113 27.83 -40.88 13.71
N CYS A 114 28.65 -40.00 14.31
CA CYS A 114 29.75 -40.39 15.17
C CYS A 114 29.26 -41.17 16.41
N LEU A 115 28.21 -40.70 17.08
CA LEU A 115 27.64 -41.34 18.27
C LEU A 115 27.03 -42.72 17.96
N ILE A 116 26.24 -42.81 16.88
CA ILE A 116 25.66 -44.07 16.40
C ILE A 116 26.79 -45.05 16.03
N THR A 117 27.82 -44.57 15.34
CA THR A 117 28.97 -45.41 14.96
C THR A 117 29.72 -45.93 16.19
N ILE A 118 29.89 -45.11 17.22
CA ILE A 118 30.49 -45.55 18.50
C ILE A 118 29.62 -46.66 19.13
N LEU A 119 28.31 -46.49 19.18
CA LEU A 119 27.40 -47.52 19.73
C LEU A 119 27.47 -48.84 18.96
N LEU A 120 27.50 -48.78 17.62
CA LEU A 120 27.59 -49.95 16.76
C LEU A 120 28.93 -50.69 16.92
N LEU A 121 30.05 -49.96 16.99
CA LEU A 121 31.38 -50.55 17.07
C LEU A 121 31.72 -51.06 18.48
N VAL A 122 31.35 -50.34 19.54
CA VAL A 122 31.70 -50.68 20.94
C VAL A 122 30.85 -51.84 21.48
N ASN A 123 29.57 -51.93 21.08
CA ASN A 123 28.65 -52.98 21.54
C ASN A 123 28.67 -54.25 20.69
N ARG A 124 29.67 -54.42 19.80
CA ARG A 124 29.83 -55.60 18.93
C ARG A 124 28.56 -55.96 18.14
N ALA A 125 27.90 -54.98 17.53
CA ALA A 125 26.82 -55.26 16.58
C ALA A 125 27.29 -56.24 15.48
N GLU A 126 26.38 -57.12 15.04
CA GLU A 126 26.61 -58.08 13.95
C GLU A 126 26.73 -57.35 12.60
N LEU A 127 27.89 -56.77 12.34
CA LEU A 127 28.22 -56.06 11.09
C LEU A 127 29.38 -56.77 10.39
N PRO A 128 29.37 -56.84 9.04
CA PRO A 128 30.50 -57.39 8.28
C PRO A 128 31.78 -56.61 8.56
N VAL A 129 32.93 -57.30 8.64
CA VAL A 129 34.23 -56.72 9.03
C VAL A 129 34.58 -55.50 8.16
N ARG A 130 34.32 -55.55 6.85
CA ARG A 130 34.54 -54.42 5.93
C ARG A 130 33.76 -53.16 6.34
N LEU A 131 32.53 -53.31 6.81
CA LEU A 131 31.71 -52.20 7.26
C LEU A 131 32.22 -51.65 8.60
N LYS A 132 32.66 -52.51 9.52
CA LYS A 132 33.31 -52.08 10.78
C LYS A 132 34.58 -51.27 10.51
N GLU A 133 35.43 -51.73 9.58
CA GLU A 133 36.64 -51.00 9.15
C GLU A 133 36.31 -49.64 8.51
N GLN A 134 35.29 -49.58 7.65
CA GLN A 134 34.85 -48.34 7.03
C GLN A 134 34.27 -47.36 8.05
N LEU A 135 33.36 -47.81 8.91
CA LEU A 135 32.76 -47.01 9.98
C LEU A 135 33.83 -46.46 10.93
N ALA A 136 34.78 -47.29 11.36
CA ALA A 136 35.89 -46.85 12.20
C ALA A 136 36.78 -45.82 11.47
N ARG A 137 37.08 -46.04 10.19
CA ARG A 137 37.85 -45.09 9.38
C ARG A 137 37.15 -43.74 9.28
N VAL A 138 35.86 -43.73 8.96
CA VAL A 138 35.06 -42.51 8.83
C VAL A 138 34.92 -41.81 10.19
N LEU A 139 34.68 -42.56 11.28
CA LEU A 139 34.61 -42.02 12.64
C LEU A 139 35.88 -41.23 12.99
N PHE A 140 37.07 -41.79 12.76
CA PHE A 140 38.33 -41.09 13.08
C PHE A 140 38.67 -39.95 12.12
N GLN A 141 38.11 -39.90 10.91
CA GLN A 141 38.25 -38.77 9.99
C GLN A 141 37.26 -37.64 10.32
N LEU A 142 36.02 -37.98 10.65
CA LEU A 142 34.97 -37.03 11.03
C LEU A 142 35.15 -36.51 12.45
N LYS A 143 35.92 -37.19 13.32
CA LYS A 143 36.20 -36.72 14.69
C LYS A 143 36.73 -35.29 14.73
N THR A 144 37.52 -34.87 13.74
CA THR A 144 38.02 -33.48 13.65
C THR A 144 37.00 -32.48 13.12
N TRP A 145 35.94 -32.95 12.45
CA TRP A 145 34.86 -32.11 11.88
C TRP A 145 33.63 -32.06 12.80
N GLY A 146 33.48 -33.04 13.69
CA GLY A 146 32.39 -33.09 14.67
C GLY A 146 32.58 -32.01 15.73
N MET A 147 31.71 -31.00 15.70
CA MET A 147 31.70 -29.89 16.65
C MET A 147 30.92 -30.21 17.94
N ALA A 148 30.87 -31.48 18.34
CA ALA A 148 30.08 -31.88 19.50
C ALA A 148 30.53 -31.17 20.79
N GLU A 149 31.82 -30.85 20.93
CA GLU A 149 32.35 -30.04 22.04
C GLU A 149 31.74 -28.63 22.08
N ILE A 150 31.60 -27.97 20.91
CA ILE A 150 31.00 -26.64 20.78
C ILE A 150 29.49 -26.71 20.99
N PHE A 151 28.82 -27.69 20.38
CA PHE A 151 27.39 -27.89 20.56
C PHE A 151 27.06 -28.12 22.02
N LEU A 152 27.82 -28.99 22.70
CA LEU A 152 27.65 -29.25 24.12
C LEU A 152 27.95 -27.99 24.92
N ALA A 153 29.01 -27.22 24.60
CA ALA A 153 29.32 -25.95 25.25
C ALA A 153 28.18 -24.92 25.09
N GLY A 154 27.59 -24.80 23.89
CA GLY A 154 26.45 -23.92 23.61
C GLY A 154 25.20 -24.32 24.40
N VAL A 155 24.87 -25.61 24.44
CA VAL A 155 23.80 -26.15 25.31
C VAL A 155 24.13 -25.93 26.80
N LEU A 156 25.41 -26.01 27.18
CA LEU A 156 25.88 -25.88 28.56
C LEU A 156 26.06 -24.45 29.07
N VAL A 157 26.03 -23.42 28.22
CA VAL A 157 25.93 -22.04 28.71
C VAL A 157 24.63 -21.86 29.52
N SER A 158 23.63 -22.71 29.30
CA SER A 158 22.42 -22.82 30.14
C SER A 158 22.59 -23.73 31.38
N PHE A 159 23.65 -24.55 31.47
CA PHE A 159 23.90 -25.51 32.55
C PHE A 159 25.40 -25.61 32.93
N VAL A 160 25.84 -24.75 33.85
CA VAL A 160 27.24 -24.67 34.36
C VAL A 160 27.72 -25.97 35.02
N LYS A 161 28.59 -26.78 34.37
CA LYS A 161 29.74 -27.56 34.95
C LYS A 161 30.28 -28.78 34.15
N LEU A 162 29.72 -29.21 33.02
CA LEU A 162 30.09 -30.49 32.38
C LEU A 162 31.27 -30.47 31.38
N MET A 163 31.92 -29.33 31.12
CA MET A 163 33.07 -29.27 30.19
C MET A 163 34.31 -30.09 30.63
N ALA A 164 34.31 -30.66 31.84
CA ALA A 164 35.39 -31.53 32.29
C ALA A 164 35.40 -32.94 31.65
N TYR A 165 34.37 -33.35 30.91
CA TYR A 165 34.25 -34.71 30.39
C TYR A 165 34.05 -34.82 28.87
N GLY A 166 34.03 -33.69 28.17
CA GLY A 166 33.57 -33.57 26.77
C GLY A 166 34.53 -34.01 25.68
N SER A 167 35.72 -34.55 25.98
CA SER A 167 36.54 -35.11 24.90
C SER A 167 35.84 -36.37 24.36
N ILE A 168 35.52 -36.40 23.08
CA ILE A 168 35.15 -37.61 22.31
C ILE A 168 36.37 -38.59 22.22
N GLY A 169 37.24 -38.56 23.23
CA GLY A 169 38.36 -39.45 23.49
C GLY A 169 37.99 -40.63 24.40
N CYS A 170 36.70 -40.80 24.76
CA CYS A 170 36.27 -41.91 25.62
C CYS A 170 36.64 -43.29 25.03
N VAL A 171 36.78 -43.38 23.70
CA VAL A 171 37.21 -44.60 23.02
C VAL A 171 38.70 -44.49 22.67
N ASP A 172 39.53 -45.31 23.32
CA ASP A 172 40.93 -45.47 22.93
C ASP A 172 41.01 -46.05 21.51
N ARG A 173 41.69 -45.32 20.62
CA ARG A 173 41.79 -45.65 19.19
C ARG A 173 42.42 -47.03 18.97
N ARG A 174 43.44 -47.37 19.76
CA ARG A 174 44.15 -48.65 19.64
C ARG A 174 43.25 -49.79 20.11
N TRP A 175 42.61 -49.62 21.26
CA TRP A 175 41.67 -50.60 21.82
C TRP A 175 40.53 -50.93 20.84
N LEU A 176 39.89 -49.92 20.24
CA LEU A 176 38.80 -50.15 19.29
C LEU A 176 39.26 -50.92 18.05
N TRP A 177 40.40 -50.52 17.48
CA TRP A 177 40.93 -51.21 16.31
C TRP A 177 41.41 -52.62 16.66
N ASP A 178 41.93 -52.87 17.87
CA ASP A 178 42.35 -54.20 18.33
C ASP A 178 41.15 -55.16 18.44
N ASP A 179 39.94 -54.65 18.71
CA ASP A 179 38.68 -55.44 18.65
C ASP A 179 38.15 -55.65 17.22
N ILE A 180 38.50 -54.78 16.26
CA ILE A 180 38.02 -54.85 14.86
C ILE A 180 38.92 -55.74 13.99
N ALA A 181 40.24 -55.49 14.00
CA ALA A 181 41.21 -56.16 13.14
C ALA A 181 42.59 -56.24 13.83
N PRO A 182 43.28 -57.39 13.79
CA PRO A 182 44.57 -57.56 14.47
C PRO A 182 45.64 -56.61 13.90
N MET A 183 46.64 -56.32 14.73
CA MET A 183 47.78 -55.50 14.33
C MET A 183 48.64 -56.26 13.30
N PRO A 184 49.09 -55.63 12.19
CA PRO A 184 49.89 -56.32 11.18
C PRO A 184 51.22 -56.78 11.75
N GLU A 185 51.68 -57.95 11.31
CA GLU A 185 52.96 -58.51 11.72
C GLU A 185 54.13 -57.73 11.12
N LEU A 186 55.07 -57.34 11.96
CA LEU A 186 56.31 -56.68 11.54
C LEU A 186 57.44 -57.71 11.52
N ARG A 187 58.07 -57.87 10.35
CA ARG A 187 59.20 -58.79 10.17
C ARG A 187 60.52 -58.28 10.75
N GLN A 188 60.61 -56.98 11.04
CA GLN A 188 61.83 -56.36 11.56
C GLN A 188 61.81 -56.19 13.08
N PRO A 189 62.95 -56.39 13.78
CA PRO A 189 63.05 -56.14 15.21
C PRO A 189 62.91 -54.63 15.51
N LEU A 190 62.12 -54.32 16.53
CA LEU A 190 61.84 -52.96 16.96
C LEU A 190 62.82 -52.52 18.07
N LYS A 191 63.38 -51.32 17.98
CA LYS A 191 64.31 -50.73 18.96
C LYS A 191 63.65 -49.55 19.69
N PRO A 192 63.13 -49.73 20.91
CA PRO A 192 62.58 -48.63 21.72
C PRO A 192 63.60 -47.50 21.91
N GLY A 193 63.13 -46.27 22.03
CA GLY A 193 63.96 -45.07 22.17
C GLY A 193 64.49 -44.51 20.83
N VAL A 194 64.47 -45.28 19.74
CA VAL A 194 64.80 -44.81 18.40
C VAL A 194 63.53 -44.38 17.67
N THR A 195 63.58 -43.28 16.91
CA THR A 195 62.41 -42.82 16.13
C THR A 195 62.05 -43.80 15.02
N GLY A 196 60.76 -43.92 14.69
CA GLY A 196 60.25 -44.80 13.64
C GLY A 196 60.93 -44.55 12.30
N ILE A 197 61.10 -43.28 11.91
CA ILE A 197 61.75 -42.88 10.67
C ILE A 197 63.20 -43.38 10.55
N ARG A 198 63.93 -43.48 11.67
CA ARG A 198 65.31 -44.01 11.69
C ARG A 198 65.35 -45.53 11.60
N GLN A 199 64.22 -46.20 11.86
CA GLN A 199 64.05 -47.64 11.78
C GLN A 199 63.34 -48.06 10.48
N GLY A 200 63.05 -47.13 9.55
CA GLY A 200 62.27 -47.43 8.36
C GLY A 200 60.81 -47.78 8.68
N LEU A 201 60.24 -47.16 9.72
CA LEU A 201 58.86 -47.37 10.16
C LEU A 201 58.03 -46.09 10.06
N ARG A 202 56.71 -46.26 10.01
CA ARG A 202 55.71 -45.20 10.16
C ARG A 202 54.53 -45.67 11.01
N SER A 203 53.82 -44.73 11.63
CA SER A 203 52.55 -45.01 12.30
C SER A 203 51.37 -44.70 11.37
N CYS A 204 50.35 -45.56 11.35
CA CYS A 204 49.11 -45.27 10.62
C CYS A 204 48.29 -44.18 11.33
N SER A 205 47.92 -43.13 10.59
CA SER A 205 47.12 -42.01 11.12
C SER A 205 45.69 -42.40 11.54
N CYS A 206 45.15 -43.50 11.02
CA CYS A 206 43.79 -43.95 11.32
C CYS A 206 43.73 -44.99 12.45
N CYS A 207 44.63 -45.99 12.46
CA CYS A 207 44.54 -47.14 13.37
C CYS A 207 45.77 -47.39 14.26
N THR A 208 46.79 -46.51 14.23
CA THR A 208 48.05 -46.65 15.00
C THR A 208 48.91 -47.88 14.71
N ALA A 209 48.58 -48.67 13.69
CA ALA A 209 49.43 -49.77 13.25
C ALA A 209 50.83 -49.22 12.89
N ILE A 210 51.86 -49.87 13.42
CA ILE A 210 53.24 -49.65 13.03
C ILE A 210 53.44 -50.40 11.71
N LEU A 211 53.95 -49.70 10.69
CA LEU A 211 54.10 -50.18 9.32
C LEU A 211 55.50 -49.86 8.81
N PRO A 212 56.04 -50.63 7.86
CA PRO A 212 57.21 -50.24 7.08
C PRO A 212 57.02 -48.87 6.41
N ALA A 213 58.10 -48.09 6.32
CA ALA A 213 58.10 -46.74 5.77
C ALA A 213 57.73 -46.69 4.27
N ASP A 214 58.04 -47.77 3.56
CA ASP A 214 57.82 -47.99 2.13
C ASP A 214 56.42 -48.52 1.79
N GLU A 215 55.64 -48.98 2.78
CA GLU A 215 54.27 -49.46 2.57
C GLU A 215 53.28 -48.28 2.66
N PRO A 216 52.69 -47.76 1.56
CA PRO A 216 51.86 -46.55 1.61
C PRO A 216 50.43 -46.80 2.08
N VAL A 217 49.90 -48.02 1.91
CA VAL A 217 48.52 -48.38 2.28
C VAL A 217 48.57 -49.22 3.55
N CYS A 218 47.84 -48.85 4.59
CA CYS A 218 47.79 -49.66 5.80
C CYS A 218 46.98 -50.96 5.57
N PRO A 219 47.52 -52.16 5.80
CA PRO A 219 46.79 -53.42 5.64
C PRO A 219 45.63 -53.58 6.63
N ARG A 220 45.70 -52.91 7.78
CA ARG A 220 44.68 -52.99 8.85
C ARG A 220 43.44 -52.12 8.60
N CYS A 221 43.62 -50.92 8.06
CA CYS A 221 42.52 -49.95 7.93
C CYS A 221 42.43 -49.36 6.52
N SER A 222 43.22 -49.84 5.56
CA SER A 222 43.35 -49.36 4.16
C SER A 222 43.58 -47.85 3.97
N THR A 223 43.95 -47.12 5.02
CA THR A 223 44.27 -45.68 4.93
C THR A 223 45.62 -45.48 4.26
N LYS A 224 45.65 -44.64 3.23
CA LYS A 224 46.89 -44.18 2.56
C LYS A 224 47.63 -43.18 3.45
N GLY A 225 48.91 -43.40 3.68
CA GLY A 225 49.75 -42.52 4.49
C GLY A 225 51.21 -42.60 4.09
N TYR A 226 51.96 -41.53 4.37
CA TYR A 226 53.39 -41.42 4.08
C TYR A 226 54.14 -41.10 5.38
N VAL A 227 55.43 -41.44 5.44
CA VAL A 227 56.28 -41.15 6.62
C VAL A 227 56.35 -39.64 6.92
N ARG A 228 56.53 -38.83 5.86
CA ARG A 228 56.36 -37.36 5.90
C ARG A 228 55.64 -36.93 4.63
N ARG A 229 54.67 -36.02 4.75
CA ARG A 229 54.00 -35.43 3.58
C ARG A 229 55.00 -34.58 2.80
N ARG A 230 55.09 -34.79 1.49
CA ARG A 230 55.95 -33.98 0.60
C ARG A 230 55.46 -32.53 0.59
N ASN A 231 56.39 -31.58 0.58
CA ASN A 231 56.11 -30.14 0.56
C ASN A 231 55.19 -29.65 1.68
N SER A 232 55.19 -30.30 2.86
CA SER A 232 54.28 -29.97 3.97
C SER A 232 54.35 -28.50 4.37
N LEU A 233 55.56 -27.94 4.50
CA LEU A 233 55.76 -26.52 4.82
C LEU A 233 55.18 -25.58 3.76
N GLN A 234 55.36 -25.90 2.47
CA GLN A 234 54.82 -25.08 1.38
C GLN A 234 53.29 -25.11 1.38
N TRP A 235 52.68 -26.28 1.56
CA TRP A 235 51.22 -26.41 1.68
C TRP A 235 50.68 -25.66 2.89
N THR A 236 51.32 -25.80 4.05
CA THR A 236 50.91 -25.08 5.27
C THR A 236 51.05 -23.57 5.10
N LEU A 237 52.14 -23.08 4.48
CA LEU A 237 52.32 -21.66 4.20
C LEU A 237 51.30 -21.13 3.17
N ALA A 238 51.02 -21.89 2.10
CA ALA A 238 50.01 -21.50 1.11
C ALA A 238 48.62 -21.39 1.72
N LEU A 239 48.23 -22.35 2.57
CA LEU A 239 46.97 -22.31 3.31
C LEU A 239 46.94 -21.18 4.35
N LEU A 240 48.06 -20.90 5.02
CA LEU A 240 48.18 -19.79 5.96
C LEU A 240 48.01 -18.43 5.26
N VAL A 241 48.69 -18.21 4.12
CA VAL A 241 48.55 -16.98 3.32
C VAL A 241 47.12 -16.82 2.83
N THR A 242 46.50 -17.91 2.33
CA THR A 242 45.09 -17.91 1.92
C THR A 242 44.17 -17.55 3.10
N SER A 243 44.42 -18.11 4.28
CA SER A 243 43.67 -17.78 5.50
C SER A 243 43.80 -16.31 5.87
N ILE A 244 45.00 -15.71 5.78
CA ILE A 244 45.21 -14.28 6.06
C ILE A 244 44.46 -13.42 5.04
N MET A 245 44.51 -13.76 3.75
CA MET A 245 43.80 -13.02 2.70
C MET A 245 42.28 -13.05 2.87
N LEU A 246 41.72 -14.17 3.35
CA LEU A 246 40.28 -14.29 3.62
C LEU A 246 39.86 -13.70 4.98
N TYR A 247 40.77 -13.67 5.96
CA TYR A 247 40.49 -13.13 7.30
C TYR A 247 40.26 -11.61 7.28
N LEU A 248 41.00 -10.88 6.44
CA LEU A 248 40.85 -9.43 6.28
C LEU A 248 39.43 -9.03 5.84
N PRO A 249 38.89 -9.51 4.70
CA PRO A 249 37.50 -9.27 4.31
C PRO A 249 36.49 -9.74 5.35
N ALA A 250 36.71 -10.90 5.99
CA ALA A 250 35.77 -11.43 6.98
C ALA A 250 35.58 -10.54 8.22
N ASN A 251 36.60 -9.75 8.60
CA ASN A 251 36.51 -8.82 9.73
C ASN A 251 36.09 -7.40 9.32
N ILE A 252 36.27 -7.03 8.05
CA ILE A 252 35.95 -5.70 7.52
C ILE A 252 34.51 -5.64 7.00
N LEU A 253 34.05 -6.71 6.33
CA LEU A 253 32.70 -6.77 5.79
C LEU A 253 31.70 -6.98 6.92
N PRO A 254 30.49 -6.40 6.82
CA PRO A 254 29.43 -6.67 7.77
C PRO A 254 29.10 -8.16 7.70
N ILE A 255 29.01 -8.78 8.87
CA ILE A 255 28.68 -10.20 9.01
C ILE A 255 27.20 -10.40 9.30
N MET A 256 26.55 -9.39 9.89
CA MET A 256 25.13 -9.34 10.15
C MET A 256 24.57 -7.93 9.84
N VAL A 257 23.33 -7.87 9.37
CA VAL A 257 22.53 -6.64 9.30
C VAL A 257 21.39 -6.79 10.30
N THR A 258 21.33 -5.89 11.26
CA THR A 258 20.18 -5.79 12.17
C THR A 258 19.20 -4.78 11.57
N ASP A 259 17.99 -5.21 11.26
CA ASP A 259 16.90 -4.36 10.82
C ASP A 259 16.00 -4.04 12.03
N LEU A 260 16.06 -2.80 12.51
CA LEU A 260 15.26 -2.31 13.63
C LEU A 260 14.27 -1.27 13.11
N LEU A 261 12.96 -1.52 13.17
CA LEU A 261 11.91 -0.60 12.69
C LEU A 261 12.12 -0.14 11.24
N GLY A 262 12.69 -1.00 10.38
CA GLY A 262 13.03 -0.70 8.99
C GLY A 262 14.40 -0.05 8.79
N SER A 263 15.13 0.25 9.86
CA SER A 263 16.50 0.80 9.80
C SER A 263 17.54 -0.32 9.80
N LYS A 264 18.22 -0.50 8.66
CA LYS A 264 19.26 -1.52 8.49
C LYS A 264 20.59 -1.03 9.05
N MET A 265 21.06 -1.67 10.10
CA MET A 265 22.37 -1.42 10.74
C MET A 265 23.35 -2.55 10.42
N PRO A 266 24.24 -2.38 9.41
CA PRO A 266 25.27 -3.37 9.13
C PRO A 266 26.30 -3.39 10.26
N SER A 267 26.52 -4.55 10.87
CA SER A 267 27.50 -4.75 11.94
C SER A 267 28.61 -5.68 11.48
N THR A 268 29.87 -5.22 11.61
CA THR A 268 31.04 -6.09 11.56
C THR A 268 31.12 -6.93 12.85
N ILE A 269 31.94 -7.99 12.86
CA ILE A 269 32.18 -8.80 14.08
C ILE A 269 32.57 -7.89 15.25
N LEU A 270 33.48 -6.95 15.03
CA LEU A 270 33.93 -6.02 16.06
C LEU A 270 32.82 -5.04 16.49
N ALA A 271 32.02 -4.53 15.55
CA ALA A 271 30.88 -3.68 15.88
C ALA A 271 29.83 -4.43 16.70
N GLY A 272 29.55 -5.70 16.37
CA GLY A 272 28.64 -6.55 17.12
C GLY A 272 29.13 -6.82 18.55
N VAL A 273 30.43 -7.08 18.72
CA VAL A 273 31.04 -7.21 20.07
C VAL A 273 30.90 -5.92 20.88
N ILE A 274 31.19 -4.76 20.27
CA ILE A 274 31.08 -3.45 20.94
C ILE A 274 29.62 -3.15 21.34
N LEU A 275 28.67 -3.45 20.45
CA LEU A 275 27.24 -3.28 20.71
C LEU A 275 26.79 -4.12 21.90
N LEU A 276 27.05 -5.42 21.88
CA LEU A 276 26.69 -6.34 22.97
C LEU A 276 27.37 -5.98 24.29
N TRP A 277 28.60 -5.47 24.24
CA TRP A 277 29.31 -4.94 25.40
C TRP A 277 28.62 -3.70 25.96
N SER A 278 28.14 -2.79 25.11
CA SER A 278 27.42 -1.58 25.52
C SER A 278 26.03 -1.87 26.09
N GLU A 279 25.36 -2.92 25.61
CA GLU A 279 24.04 -3.39 26.10
C GLU A 279 24.14 -4.19 27.42
N GLY A 280 25.35 -4.41 27.94
CA GLY A 280 25.59 -5.12 29.19
C GLY A 280 25.66 -6.65 29.06
N SER A 281 25.59 -7.19 27.84
CA SER A 281 25.73 -8.63 27.57
C SER A 281 27.20 -9.06 27.48
N TYR A 282 27.98 -8.74 28.53
CA TYR A 282 29.43 -9.00 28.59
C TYR A 282 29.83 -10.46 28.30
N PRO A 283 29.15 -11.49 28.83
CA PRO A 283 29.53 -12.88 28.57
C PRO A 283 29.41 -13.25 27.09
N VAL A 284 28.34 -12.80 26.42
CA VAL A 284 28.10 -13.08 25.00
C VAL A 284 29.11 -12.33 24.13
N ALA A 285 29.33 -11.04 24.42
CA ALA A 285 30.34 -10.23 23.73
C ALA A 285 31.75 -10.84 23.84
N ALA A 286 32.14 -11.32 25.03
CA ALA A 286 33.42 -11.97 25.25
C ALA A 286 33.57 -13.27 24.46
N VAL A 287 32.53 -14.11 24.42
CA VAL A 287 32.55 -15.37 23.65
C VAL A 287 32.77 -15.09 22.16
N ILE A 288 32.04 -14.14 21.58
CA ILE A 288 32.18 -13.76 20.16
C ILE A 288 33.57 -13.19 19.89
N PHE A 289 34.06 -12.26 20.72
CA PHE A 289 35.40 -11.70 20.56
C PHE A 289 36.52 -12.75 20.60
N LEU A 290 36.45 -13.65 21.59
CA LEU A 290 37.43 -14.71 21.77
C LEU A 290 37.41 -15.68 20.59
N ALA A 291 36.23 -16.12 20.15
CA ALA A 291 36.08 -17.13 19.12
C ALA A 291 36.35 -16.62 17.70
N SER A 292 35.98 -15.37 17.39
CA SER A 292 35.94 -14.87 16.01
C SER A 292 37.16 -14.02 15.66
N ILE A 293 37.78 -13.36 16.65
CA ILE A 293 38.95 -12.50 16.44
C ILE A 293 40.20 -13.11 17.07
N MET A 294 40.16 -13.39 18.37
CA MET A 294 41.36 -13.78 19.12
C MET A 294 41.85 -15.18 18.74
N VAL A 295 40.97 -16.18 18.71
CA VAL A 295 41.30 -17.58 18.41
C VAL A 295 41.90 -17.75 17.00
N PRO A 296 41.29 -17.24 15.91
CA PRO A 296 41.87 -17.36 14.56
C PRO A 296 43.20 -16.63 14.41
N THR A 297 43.33 -15.44 15.01
CA THR A 297 44.57 -14.65 14.99
C THR A 297 45.70 -15.38 15.69
N LEU A 298 45.47 -15.88 16.91
CA LEU A 298 46.45 -16.68 17.65
C LEU A 298 46.82 -17.97 16.89
N LYS A 299 45.86 -18.61 16.23
CA LYS A 299 46.09 -19.80 15.40
C LYS A 299 46.99 -19.50 14.21
N MET A 300 46.75 -18.40 13.48
CA MET A 300 47.58 -17.98 12.36
C MET A 300 49.00 -17.63 12.81
N ILE A 301 49.15 -16.89 13.91
CA ILE A 301 50.46 -16.53 14.48
C ILE A 301 51.22 -17.78 14.93
N ALA A 302 50.56 -18.69 15.65
CA ALA A 302 51.17 -19.92 16.12
C ALA A 302 51.61 -20.84 14.96
N ILE A 303 50.79 -21.00 13.92
CA ILE A 303 51.16 -21.76 12.72
C ILE A 303 52.31 -21.08 11.96
N ALA A 304 52.29 -19.75 11.84
CA ALA A 304 53.38 -18.99 11.22
C ALA A 304 54.71 -19.21 11.96
N TRP A 305 54.67 -19.11 13.29
CA TRP A 305 55.81 -19.34 14.17
C TRP A 305 56.33 -20.77 14.09
N LEU A 306 55.43 -21.78 14.10
CA LEU A 306 55.80 -23.18 13.92
C LEU A 306 56.43 -23.45 12.54
N CYS A 307 55.94 -22.83 11.47
CA CYS A 307 56.53 -22.94 10.13
C CYS A 307 57.91 -22.27 10.06
N TRP A 308 58.07 -21.12 10.71
CA TRP A 308 59.33 -20.39 10.81
C TRP A 308 60.40 -21.22 11.55
N ASP A 309 60.05 -21.77 12.70
CA ASP A 309 60.96 -22.58 13.50
C ASP A 309 61.28 -23.92 12.80
N ALA A 310 60.29 -24.55 12.16
CA ALA A 310 60.49 -25.77 11.36
C ALA A 310 61.41 -25.57 10.15
N LYS A 311 61.51 -24.35 9.60
CA LYS A 311 62.47 -24.00 8.54
C LYS A 311 63.91 -23.86 9.05
N GLY A 312 64.13 -23.86 10.37
CA GLY A 312 65.45 -23.86 11.00
C GLY A 312 65.90 -22.51 11.55
N HIS A 313 65.00 -21.52 11.66
CA HIS A 313 65.33 -20.17 12.09
C HIS A 313 65.17 -19.89 13.60
N GLY A 314 64.69 -20.85 14.40
CA GLY A 314 64.59 -20.69 15.86
C GLY A 314 65.44 -21.66 16.65
N LYS A 315 65.49 -21.44 17.97
CA LYS A 315 66.11 -22.37 18.92
C LYS A 315 65.20 -23.60 18.95
N ARG A 316 65.66 -24.74 18.41
CA ARG A 316 64.93 -26.03 18.30
C ARG A 316 64.53 -26.60 19.67
N ASP A 317 63.66 -25.91 20.39
CA ASP A 317 63.10 -26.32 21.65
C ASP A 317 61.86 -27.17 21.38
N SER A 318 62.07 -28.48 21.27
CA SER A 318 61.02 -29.43 20.87
C SER A 318 59.84 -29.46 21.83
N GLU A 319 60.03 -29.10 23.10
CA GLU A 319 58.95 -29.08 24.10
C GLU A 319 58.00 -27.92 23.85
N ARG A 320 58.53 -26.70 23.64
CA ARG A 320 57.71 -25.52 23.34
C ARG A 320 56.95 -25.66 22.03
N MET A 321 57.61 -26.18 20.99
CA MET A 321 56.95 -26.46 19.71
C MET A 321 55.78 -27.42 19.89
N HIS A 322 55.95 -28.47 20.71
CA HIS A 322 54.91 -29.46 20.96
C HIS A 322 53.72 -28.87 21.71
N LEU A 323 53.99 -28.10 22.77
CA LEU A 323 52.93 -27.46 23.55
C LEU A 323 52.12 -26.48 22.70
N ILE A 324 52.78 -25.66 21.88
CA ILE A 324 52.08 -24.74 20.97
C ILE A 324 51.27 -25.50 19.92
N TYR A 325 51.82 -26.58 19.36
CA TYR A 325 51.10 -27.42 18.40
C TYR A 325 49.84 -28.05 19.01
N GLU A 326 49.92 -28.59 20.24
CA GLU A 326 48.78 -29.19 20.94
C GLU A 326 47.70 -28.15 21.27
N VAL A 327 48.12 -26.95 21.71
CA VAL A 327 47.21 -25.82 21.93
C VAL A 327 46.52 -25.41 20.62
N VAL A 328 47.25 -25.35 19.50
CA VAL A 328 46.70 -25.02 18.18
C VAL A 328 45.69 -26.08 17.71
N GLU A 329 45.96 -27.37 17.91
CA GLU A 329 45.01 -28.45 17.58
C GLU A 329 43.75 -28.41 18.45
N PHE A 330 43.89 -28.08 19.74
CA PHE A 330 42.76 -27.95 20.66
C PHE A 330 41.88 -26.74 20.31
N VAL A 331 42.50 -25.56 20.19
CA VAL A 331 41.82 -24.30 19.84
C VAL A 331 41.24 -24.36 18.42
N GLY A 332 41.84 -25.15 17.54
CA GLY A 332 41.40 -25.29 16.15
C GLY A 332 39.94 -25.68 15.98
N ARG A 333 39.35 -26.43 16.92
CA ARG A 333 37.93 -26.83 16.90
C ARG A 333 36.98 -25.66 17.16
N TRP A 334 37.42 -24.62 17.88
CA TRP A 334 36.62 -23.47 18.29
C TRP A 334 36.40 -22.42 17.19
N SER A 335 37.11 -22.55 16.06
CA SER A 335 37.13 -21.55 14.99
C SER A 335 35.81 -21.37 14.23
N MET A 336 34.79 -22.21 14.47
CA MET A 336 33.49 -22.16 13.77
C MET A 336 32.33 -21.75 14.70
N ILE A 337 32.60 -21.35 15.95
CA ILE A 337 31.56 -20.85 16.88
C ILE A 337 30.77 -19.69 16.27
N ASP A 338 31.42 -18.82 15.50
CA ASP A 338 30.80 -17.60 14.98
C ASP A 338 29.63 -17.92 14.03
N VAL A 339 29.85 -18.87 13.12
CA VAL A 339 28.83 -19.36 12.19
C VAL A 339 27.64 -19.97 12.95
N PHE A 340 27.91 -20.69 14.05
CA PHE A 340 26.87 -21.24 14.91
C PHE A 340 26.07 -20.13 15.61
N VAL A 341 26.75 -19.13 16.18
CA VAL A 341 26.10 -18.00 16.88
C VAL A 341 25.25 -17.18 15.90
N ILE A 342 25.76 -16.87 14.70
CA ILE A 342 25.01 -16.12 13.68
C ILE A 342 23.79 -16.90 13.20
N ALA A 343 23.91 -18.21 12.99
CA ALA A 343 22.78 -19.06 12.62
C ALA A 343 21.69 -19.02 13.71
N VAL A 344 22.05 -19.15 14.98
CA VAL A 344 21.11 -19.07 16.10
C VAL A 344 20.49 -17.67 16.21
N LEU A 345 21.28 -16.60 16.18
CA LEU A 345 20.80 -15.21 16.33
C LEU A 345 19.88 -14.78 15.19
N SER A 346 20.25 -15.07 13.94
CA SER A 346 19.42 -14.74 12.77
C SER A 346 18.08 -15.48 12.78
N ALA A 347 18.04 -16.66 13.38
CA ALA A 347 16.83 -17.44 13.50
C ALA A 347 15.97 -17.04 14.72
N LEU A 348 16.59 -16.65 15.83
CA LEU A 348 15.94 -16.21 17.06
C LEU A 348 15.34 -14.80 16.95
N VAL A 349 16.09 -13.85 16.38
CA VAL A 349 15.69 -12.44 16.33
C VAL A 349 14.97 -12.20 15.01
N ARG A 350 13.72 -12.65 14.92
CA ARG A 350 12.80 -12.39 13.79
C ARG A 350 11.45 -11.91 14.31
N MET A 351 11.41 -10.71 14.86
CA MET A 351 10.19 -10.06 15.35
C MET A 351 9.52 -9.23 14.24
N GLY A 352 9.53 -9.73 13.00
CA GLY A 352 9.01 -9.01 11.83
C GLY A 352 9.64 -7.63 11.66
N GLY A 353 8.82 -6.61 11.45
CA GLY A 353 9.26 -5.23 11.27
C GLY A 353 9.78 -4.54 12.54
N LEU A 354 9.75 -5.17 13.72
CA LEU A 354 10.28 -4.58 14.95
C LEU A 354 11.80 -4.69 15.02
N MET A 355 12.31 -5.93 14.99
CA MET A 355 13.72 -6.26 15.04
C MET A 355 13.96 -7.58 14.32
N SER A 356 14.83 -7.58 13.31
CA SER A 356 15.28 -8.80 12.63
C SER A 356 16.78 -8.78 12.39
N ILE A 357 17.43 -9.94 12.48
CA ILE A 357 18.88 -10.08 12.21
C ILE A 357 19.07 -10.97 10.99
N TYR A 358 19.73 -10.44 9.97
CA TYR A 358 20.09 -11.16 8.76
C TYR A 358 21.61 -11.34 8.66
N PRO A 359 22.12 -12.46 8.14
CA PRO A 359 23.51 -12.54 7.71
C PRO A 359 23.79 -11.48 6.64
N ALA A 360 24.99 -10.89 6.64
CA ALA A 360 25.37 -9.85 5.68
C ALA A 360 26.42 -10.33 4.67
N MET A 361 26.87 -9.47 3.76
CA MET A 361 27.81 -9.80 2.66
C MET A 361 29.08 -10.55 3.09
N GLY A 362 29.54 -10.38 4.34
CA GLY A 362 30.63 -11.18 4.90
C GLY A 362 30.35 -12.68 4.93
N ALA A 363 29.08 -13.09 4.80
CA ALA A 363 28.64 -14.47 4.69
C ALA A 363 28.48 -14.97 3.25
N LEU A 364 27.99 -14.17 2.27
CA LEU A 364 27.71 -14.63 0.88
C LEU A 364 27.60 -13.47 -0.13
N ILE A 365 28.41 -13.47 -1.20
CA ILE A 365 28.46 -12.49 -2.30
C ILE A 365 27.33 -12.72 -3.33
N HIS A 366 26.19 -12.01 -3.23
CA HIS A 366 25.18 -11.81 -4.31
C HIS A 366 24.29 -10.57 -4.09
N GLN A 367 24.71 -9.36 -4.50
CA GLN A 367 23.83 -8.15 -4.51
C GLN A 367 23.43 -7.76 -5.94
N GLY A 368 22.17 -7.37 -6.17
CA GLY A 368 21.63 -6.93 -7.48
C GLY A 368 22.05 -5.50 -7.88
N PRO A 369 21.63 -5.00 -9.07
CA PRO A 369 22.12 -3.75 -9.63
C PRO A 369 21.57 -2.51 -8.92
N GLU A 370 22.43 -1.50 -8.73
CA GLU A 370 22.08 -0.19 -8.19
C GLU A 370 21.72 0.80 -9.31
N VAL A 371 20.76 1.68 -9.04
CA VAL A 371 20.24 2.71 -9.94
C VAL A 371 20.04 4.01 -9.16
N THR A 372 20.36 5.16 -9.76
CA THR A 372 20.09 6.48 -9.18
C THR A 372 18.86 7.10 -9.85
N LEU A 373 17.90 7.57 -9.06
CA LEU A 373 16.70 8.26 -9.51
C LEU A 373 16.77 9.74 -9.12
N ILE A 374 16.35 10.64 -10.00
CA ILE A 374 16.37 12.10 -9.81
C ILE A 374 14.95 12.63 -9.70
N THR A 375 14.64 13.39 -8.65
CA THR A 375 13.34 14.08 -8.50
C THR A 375 13.52 15.49 -7.93
N ALA A 376 12.56 16.39 -8.17
CA ALA A 376 12.52 17.69 -7.51
C ALA A 376 12.09 17.57 -6.03
N ASN A 377 11.28 16.56 -5.68
CA ASN A 377 10.75 16.36 -4.33
C ASN A 377 10.64 14.85 -4.01
N ALA A 378 11.14 14.44 -2.84
CA ALA A 378 11.12 13.05 -2.37
C ALA A 378 10.02 12.80 -1.32
N GLU A 379 8.82 13.34 -1.56
CA GLU A 379 7.69 13.20 -0.64
C GLU A 379 7.27 11.74 -0.44
N GLY A 380 7.32 11.27 0.82
CA GLY A 380 6.92 9.90 1.20
C GLY A 380 7.91 8.80 0.83
N ILE A 381 9.07 9.14 0.25
CA ILE A 381 10.12 8.16 -0.09
C ILE A 381 11.07 8.02 1.09
N GLU A 382 11.13 6.82 1.67
CA GLU A 382 11.98 6.48 2.81
C GLU A 382 13.02 5.42 2.42
N GLY A 383 14.28 5.70 2.73
CA GLY A 383 15.36 4.71 2.57
C GLY A 383 15.09 3.47 3.42
N GLY A 384 15.25 2.29 2.82
CA GLY A 384 15.00 0.99 3.41
C GLY A 384 13.55 0.51 3.36
N LYS A 385 12.56 1.41 3.23
CA LYS A 385 11.12 1.05 3.27
C LYS A 385 10.41 1.16 1.93
N THR A 386 10.72 2.18 1.13
CA THR A 386 10.08 2.37 -0.17
C THR A 386 10.55 1.29 -1.14
N THR A 387 9.61 0.45 -1.58
CA THR A 387 9.86 -0.62 -2.55
C THR A 387 9.70 -0.10 -3.99
N ILE A 388 10.49 -0.65 -4.91
CA ILE A 388 10.30 -0.48 -6.35
C ILE A 388 9.51 -1.68 -6.84
N LYS A 389 8.39 -1.44 -7.52
CA LYS A 389 7.50 -2.47 -8.03
C LYS A 389 7.39 -2.39 -9.54
N SER A 390 7.29 -3.53 -10.23
CA SER A 390 6.86 -3.57 -11.63
C SER A 390 5.64 -4.46 -11.72
N ARG A 391 4.52 -3.94 -12.23
CA ARG A 391 3.23 -4.67 -12.26
C ARG A 391 2.82 -5.20 -10.87
N SER A 392 2.98 -4.36 -9.85
CA SER A 392 2.74 -4.67 -8.43
C SER A 392 3.60 -5.78 -7.81
N VAL A 393 4.71 -6.17 -8.44
CA VAL A 393 5.70 -7.14 -7.89
C VAL A 393 6.95 -6.40 -7.43
N ASP A 394 7.41 -6.68 -6.21
CA ASP A 394 8.60 -6.04 -5.62
C ASP A 394 9.87 -6.48 -6.38
N VAL A 395 10.51 -5.53 -7.08
CA VAL A 395 11.72 -5.74 -7.89
C VAL A 395 12.95 -5.06 -7.31
N GLY A 396 12.80 -4.25 -6.25
CA GLY A 396 13.90 -3.57 -5.58
C GLY A 396 13.47 -2.73 -4.39
N VAL A 397 14.44 -2.10 -3.73
CA VAL A 397 14.23 -1.24 -2.55
C VAL A 397 15.06 0.03 -2.67
N VAL A 398 14.51 1.17 -2.26
CA VAL A 398 15.26 2.42 -2.12
C VAL A 398 16.25 2.29 -0.97
N GLU A 399 17.53 2.53 -1.20
CA GLU A 399 18.57 2.49 -0.16
C GLU A 399 18.65 3.82 0.60
N SER A 400 18.66 4.95 -0.12
CA SER A 400 18.80 6.27 0.47
C SER A 400 18.26 7.37 -0.44
N ALA A 401 17.81 8.48 0.14
CA ALA A 401 17.47 9.71 -0.56
C ALA A 401 18.34 10.85 -0.03
N THR A 402 19.05 11.55 -0.91
CA THR A 402 19.99 12.62 -0.58
C THR A 402 19.74 13.83 -1.47
N LEU A 403 19.72 15.03 -0.89
CA LEU A 403 19.74 16.26 -1.68
C LEU A 403 21.03 16.32 -2.50
N ALA A 404 20.94 16.73 -3.77
CA ALA A 404 22.10 17.00 -4.58
C ALA A 404 22.91 18.17 -4.01
N ASP A 405 24.20 18.25 -4.35
CA ASP A 405 25.10 19.29 -3.84
C ASP A 405 24.65 20.72 -4.19
N ASP A 406 23.87 20.89 -5.27
CA ASP A 406 23.30 22.17 -5.69
C ASP A 406 21.97 22.51 -5.01
N LEU A 407 21.43 21.59 -4.20
CA LEU A 407 20.13 21.68 -3.52
C LEU A 407 18.92 21.86 -4.45
N THR A 408 19.07 21.64 -5.76
CA THR A 408 17.98 21.85 -6.73
C THR A 408 17.10 20.62 -6.95
N HIS A 409 17.66 19.43 -6.67
CA HIS A 409 17.00 18.14 -6.84
C HIS A 409 17.46 17.16 -5.75
N VAL A 410 16.75 16.03 -5.67
CA VAL A 410 17.03 14.92 -4.77
C VAL A 410 17.49 13.73 -5.59
N GLU A 411 18.64 13.15 -5.22
CA GLU A 411 19.14 11.89 -5.75
C GLU A 411 18.71 10.75 -4.82
N ILE A 412 18.00 9.76 -5.38
CA ILE A 412 17.50 8.59 -4.67
C ILE A 412 18.27 7.37 -5.20
N LYS A 413 19.04 6.72 -4.34
CA LYS A 413 19.73 5.47 -4.69
C LYS A 413 18.82 4.29 -4.38
N ALA A 414 18.64 3.40 -5.35
CA ALA A 414 17.84 2.20 -5.19
C ALA A 414 18.55 0.96 -5.72
N ARG A 415 18.35 -0.18 -5.07
CA ARG A 415 18.91 -1.45 -5.47
C ARG A 415 17.81 -2.39 -5.93
N LEU A 416 17.94 -2.91 -7.15
CA LEU A 416 17.05 -3.94 -7.66
C LEU A 416 17.51 -5.34 -7.21
N ASN A 417 16.57 -6.27 -7.18
CA ASN A 417 16.82 -7.68 -6.91
C ASN A 417 17.73 -8.30 -7.98
N SER A 418 18.47 -9.36 -7.62
CA SER A 418 19.33 -10.08 -8.54
C SER A 418 18.53 -10.58 -9.77
N GLY A 419 19.08 -10.39 -10.97
CA GLY A 419 18.42 -10.77 -12.24
C GLY A 419 17.45 -9.75 -12.82
N MET A 420 17.11 -8.66 -12.10
CA MET A 420 16.20 -7.60 -12.58
C MET A 420 16.89 -6.55 -13.46
N GLU A 421 18.18 -6.71 -13.76
CA GLU A 421 18.93 -5.83 -14.68
C GLU A 421 18.30 -5.71 -16.07
N LYS A 422 17.57 -6.75 -16.50
CA LYS A 422 16.88 -6.80 -17.81
C LYS A 422 15.68 -5.84 -17.90
N LEU A 423 15.25 -5.25 -16.78
CA LEU A 423 14.18 -4.26 -16.75
C LEU A 423 14.70 -2.83 -17.03
N LEU A 424 16.03 -2.64 -17.02
CA LEU A 424 16.67 -1.33 -17.15
C LEU A 424 17.14 -1.08 -18.59
N HIS A 425 16.45 -0.17 -19.25
CA HIS A 425 16.73 0.34 -20.59
C HIS A 425 16.60 1.86 -20.59
N LYS A 426 17.07 2.53 -21.65
CA LYS A 426 17.02 4.00 -21.76
C LYS A 426 15.59 4.56 -21.69
N ASP A 427 14.61 3.78 -22.14
CA ASP A 427 13.18 4.10 -22.13
C ASP A 427 12.44 3.56 -20.90
N THR A 428 13.14 3.03 -19.89
CA THR A 428 12.54 2.67 -18.60
C THR A 428 12.06 3.93 -17.88
N VAL A 429 10.82 3.90 -17.40
CA VAL A 429 10.20 5.03 -16.69
C VAL A 429 9.90 4.63 -15.26
N PHE A 430 10.23 5.54 -14.33
CA PHE A 430 9.93 5.42 -12.91
C PHE A 430 8.95 6.51 -12.51
N TRP A 431 7.93 6.17 -11.73
CA TRP A 431 7.06 7.18 -11.09
C TRP A 431 6.68 6.80 -9.67
N VAL A 432 6.34 7.79 -8.86
CA VAL A 432 5.88 7.61 -7.50
C VAL A 432 4.38 7.30 -7.50
N VAL A 433 3.99 6.23 -6.82
CA VAL A 433 2.58 5.94 -6.52
C VAL A 433 2.30 6.34 -5.08
N LYS A 434 1.52 7.40 -4.92
CA LYS A 434 1.10 7.98 -3.64
C LYS A 434 -0.43 8.13 -3.60
N PRO A 435 -1.06 8.30 -2.41
CA PRO A 435 -2.49 8.47 -2.35
C PRO A 435 -2.81 9.86 -2.89
N GLN A 436 -3.43 9.92 -4.07
CA GLN A 436 -3.80 11.17 -4.72
C GLN A 436 -5.31 11.27 -4.83
N ILE A 437 -5.84 12.40 -4.39
CA ILE A 437 -7.24 12.78 -4.57
C ILE A 437 -7.25 13.88 -5.62
N GLY A 438 -7.56 13.50 -6.86
CA GLY A 438 -7.66 14.41 -7.99
C GLY A 438 -9.10 14.50 -8.52
N ARG A 439 -9.32 15.39 -9.48
CA ARG A 439 -10.60 15.44 -10.23
C ARG A 439 -10.85 14.18 -11.05
N GLU A 440 -9.79 13.47 -11.42
CA GLU A 440 -9.81 12.18 -12.16
C GLU A 440 -10.34 11.01 -11.31
N GLY A 441 -10.36 11.18 -9.98
CA GLY A 441 -10.68 10.12 -9.02
C GLY A 441 -9.64 9.99 -7.92
N ILE A 442 -9.80 8.94 -7.11
CA ILE A 442 -8.88 8.61 -6.02
C ILE A 442 -7.98 7.48 -6.52
N SER A 443 -6.70 7.78 -6.72
CA SER A 443 -5.69 6.78 -7.05
C SER A 443 -4.79 6.50 -5.85
N GLY A 444 -4.24 5.30 -5.77
CA GLY A 444 -3.24 4.97 -4.74
C GLY A 444 -3.83 4.67 -3.35
N LEU A 445 -5.11 4.35 -3.19
CA LEU A 445 -5.67 3.96 -1.86
C LEU A 445 -4.90 2.83 -1.16
N GLY A 446 -4.26 1.93 -1.93
CA GLY A 446 -3.39 0.88 -1.37
C GLY A 446 -2.21 1.42 -0.56
N THR A 447 -1.73 2.63 -0.86
CA THR A 447 -0.59 3.24 -0.17
C THR A 447 -0.93 3.75 1.23
N LEU A 448 -2.21 3.84 1.61
CA LEU A 448 -2.60 4.13 2.99
C LEU A 448 -2.19 3.00 3.95
N LEU A 449 -2.10 1.76 3.45
CA LEU A 449 -1.67 0.59 4.21
C LEU A 449 -0.22 0.21 3.89
N SER A 450 0.17 0.23 2.61
CA SER A 450 1.51 -0.23 2.19
C SER A 450 2.60 0.84 2.26
N GLY A 451 2.23 2.11 2.46
CA GLY A 451 3.11 3.26 2.21
C GLY A 451 3.27 3.56 0.71
N VAL A 452 3.95 4.68 0.43
CA VAL A 452 4.32 5.13 -0.92
C VAL A 452 5.35 4.17 -1.51
N TYR A 453 5.18 3.81 -2.79
CA TYR A 453 6.11 2.97 -3.54
C TYR A 453 6.42 3.57 -4.90
N ILE A 454 7.50 3.12 -5.53
CA ILE A 454 7.89 3.54 -6.88
C ILE A 454 7.49 2.45 -7.86
N GLU A 455 6.83 2.80 -8.96
CA GLU A 455 6.51 1.86 -10.03
C GLU A 455 7.51 2.00 -11.19
N LEU A 456 7.97 0.85 -11.70
CA LEU A 456 8.92 0.71 -12.79
C LEU A 456 8.18 0.10 -13.99
N GLN A 457 8.12 0.86 -15.09
CA GLN A 457 7.75 0.33 -16.40
C GLN A 457 9.01 -0.03 -17.18
N PRO A 458 9.20 -1.32 -17.53
CA PRO A 458 10.40 -1.74 -18.25
C PRO A 458 10.38 -1.18 -19.68
N GLY A 459 11.52 -0.65 -20.09
CA GLY A 459 11.76 -0.24 -21.46
C GLY A 459 12.13 -1.41 -22.38
N ALA A 460 12.21 -1.16 -23.69
CA ALA A 460 12.66 -2.14 -24.69
C ALA A 460 13.83 -1.64 -25.54
N LYS A 461 14.22 -0.36 -25.42
CA LYS A 461 15.17 0.30 -26.31
C LYS A 461 16.29 1.00 -25.55
N GLY A 462 17.51 0.85 -26.08
CA GLY A 462 18.70 1.50 -25.53
C GLY A 462 19.36 0.71 -24.41
N SER A 463 20.58 1.10 -24.09
CA SER A 463 21.38 0.52 -23.02
C SER A 463 20.92 1.01 -21.65
N LYS A 464 21.24 0.25 -20.60
CA LYS A 464 21.13 0.68 -19.20
C LYS A 464 21.75 2.07 -19.03
N MET A 465 21.04 2.97 -18.37
CA MET A 465 21.57 4.23 -17.82
C MET A 465 21.85 4.07 -16.32
N ASP A 466 22.77 4.88 -15.80
CA ASP A 466 23.09 4.92 -14.37
C ASP A 466 22.14 5.85 -13.59
N LYS A 467 21.60 6.87 -14.26
CA LYS A 467 20.65 7.85 -13.73
C LYS A 467 19.35 7.86 -14.53
N TYR A 468 18.21 7.90 -13.85
CA TYR A 468 16.87 8.05 -14.42
C TYR A 468 16.10 9.16 -13.70
N ASP A 469 15.15 9.78 -14.38
CA ASP A 469 14.22 10.71 -13.75
C ASP A 469 13.07 9.93 -13.08
N LEU A 470 12.68 10.36 -11.88
CA LEU A 470 11.52 9.85 -11.15
C LEU A 470 10.37 10.83 -11.29
N LEU A 471 9.31 10.39 -11.97
CA LEU A 471 8.12 11.21 -12.22
C LEU A 471 7.18 11.21 -11.00
N ASP A 472 6.53 12.35 -10.74
CA ASP A 472 5.57 12.48 -9.63
C ASP A 472 4.23 11.77 -9.87
N SER A 473 3.95 11.41 -11.11
CA SER A 473 2.69 10.80 -11.54
C SER A 473 2.93 9.90 -12.76
N PRO A 474 2.11 8.86 -12.95
CA PRO A 474 2.25 7.97 -14.10
C PRO A 474 2.13 8.77 -15.41
N PRO A 475 2.96 8.47 -16.43
CA PRO A 475 2.83 9.10 -17.73
C PRO A 475 1.46 8.72 -18.33
N LEU A 476 0.67 9.72 -18.73
CA LEU A 476 -0.68 9.52 -19.29
C LEU A 476 -0.66 8.64 -20.56
N ALA A 477 0.43 8.71 -21.32
CA ALA A 477 0.73 7.79 -22.40
C ALA A 477 2.25 7.57 -22.46
N PRO A 478 2.74 6.32 -22.43
CA PRO A 478 4.16 6.09 -22.60
C PRO A 478 4.61 6.57 -24.01
N PRO A 479 5.88 6.96 -24.20
CA PRO A 479 6.36 7.52 -25.47
C PRO A 479 6.13 6.62 -26.68
N ASP A 480 6.07 5.30 -26.46
CA ASP A 480 5.86 4.24 -27.45
C ASP A 480 4.39 3.78 -27.56
N ALA A 481 3.46 4.44 -26.85
CA ALA A 481 2.04 4.15 -26.94
C ALA A 481 1.56 4.28 -28.41
N LYS A 482 0.89 3.23 -28.89
CA LYS A 482 0.32 3.21 -30.25
C LYS A 482 -0.91 4.12 -30.29
N GLY A 483 -0.90 5.10 -31.18
CA GLY A 483 -1.96 6.08 -31.33
C GLY A 483 -1.51 7.32 -32.11
N ILE A 484 -2.31 8.37 -32.07
CA ILE A 484 -1.99 9.67 -32.68
C ILE A 484 -2.02 10.77 -31.63
N ARG A 485 -1.06 11.69 -31.71
CA ARG A 485 -1.05 12.93 -30.92
C ARG A 485 -1.59 14.07 -31.76
N VAL A 486 -2.50 14.87 -31.22
CA VAL A 486 -3.18 15.98 -31.92
C VAL A 486 -3.05 17.25 -31.08
N ILE A 487 -2.89 18.40 -31.71
CA ILE A 487 -2.81 19.70 -31.01
C ILE A 487 -4.14 20.43 -31.16
N LEU A 488 -4.68 20.97 -30.07
CA LEU A 488 -5.89 21.77 -30.07
C LEU A 488 -5.62 23.17 -29.54
N ASP A 489 -6.02 24.20 -30.29
CA ASP A 489 -5.92 25.60 -29.86
C ASP A 489 -7.28 26.12 -29.36
N SER A 490 -7.28 26.74 -28.18
CA SER A 490 -8.43 27.41 -27.58
C SER A 490 -8.11 28.84 -27.17
N LYS A 491 -9.08 29.75 -27.31
CA LYS A 491 -9.00 31.13 -26.84
C LYS A 491 -9.30 31.28 -25.34
N LYS A 492 -9.92 30.28 -24.71
CA LYS A 492 -10.34 30.32 -23.31
C LYS A 492 -9.78 29.12 -22.55
N ALA A 493 -9.31 29.36 -21.34
CA ALA A 493 -9.04 28.30 -20.37
C ALA A 493 -10.38 27.68 -19.96
N GLY A 494 -10.76 26.62 -20.64
CA GLY A 494 -11.89 25.81 -20.21
C GLY A 494 -11.55 25.01 -18.95
N GLN A 495 -12.54 24.34 -18.37
CA GLN A 495 -12.35 23.15 -17.53
C GLN A 495 -11.82 22.01 -18.40
N LEU A 496 -10.58 22.12 -18.85
CA LEU A 496 -9.87 21.06 -19.55
C LEU A 496 -8.46 20.96 -18.95
N SER A 497 -8.18 19.83 -18.32
CA SER A 497 -6.93 19.51 -17.62
C SER A 497 -6.29 18.27 -18.23
N PRO A 498 -4.96 18.10 -18.11
CA PRO A 498 -4.32 16.82 -18.42
C PRO A 498 -5.02 15.67 -17.68
N GLY A 499 -5.32 14.60 -18.40
CA GLY A 499 -6.10 13.44 -17.94
C GLY A 499 -7.51 13.37 -18.52
N ASP A 500 -8.15 14.53 -18.75
CA ASP A 500 -9.55 14.60 -19.15
C ASP A 500 -9.84 13.74 -20.41
N PRO A 501 -11.00 13.07 -20.45
CA PRO A 501 -11.28 12.12 -21.51
C PRO A 501 -11.49 12.80 -22.87
N VAL A 502 -10.96 12.17 -23.92
CA VAL A 502 -11.33 12.49 -25.30
C VAL A 502 -12.34 11.46 -25.78
N LEU A 503 -13.49 11.94 -26.20
CA LEU A 503 -14.66 11.14 -26.55
C LEU A 503 -14.93 11.21 -28.06
N PHE A 504 -15.31 10.08 -28.64
CA PHE A 504 -15.90 10.00 -29.97
C PHE A 504 -17.30 9.41 -29.81
N ARG A 505 -18.34 10.19 -30.12
CA ARG A 505 -19.76 9.79 -29.93
C ARG A 505 -20.07 9.26 -28.52
N GLY A 506 -19.51 9.92 -27.50
CA GLY A 506 -19.66 9.54 -26.09
C GLY A 506 -18.76 8.40 -25.60
N TYR A 507 -17.97 7.78 -26.49
CA TYR A 507 -17.05 6.70 -26.14
C TYR A 507 -15.63 7.22 -25.94
N ARG A 508 -14.98 6.88 -24.82
CA ARG A 508 -13.59 7.31 -24.53
C ARG A 508 -12.59 6.64 -25.45
N VAL A 509 -11.96 7.44 -26.31
CA VAL A 509 -10.94 7.00 -27.27
C VAL A 509 -9.53 7.49 -26.91
N GLY A 510 -9.42 8.45 -25.99
CA GLY A 510 -8.15 9.05 -25.60
C GLY A 510 -8.22 9.88 -24.33
N SER A 511 -7.18 10.67 -24.12
CA SER A 511 -7.06 11.64 -23.01
C SER A 511 -6.26 12.87 -23.42
N VAL A 512 -6.46 13.97 -22.68
CA VAL A 512 -5.62 15.17 -22.77
C VAL A 512 -4.26 14.85 -22.17
N GLU A 513 -3.18 14.87 -22.96
CA GLU A 513 -1.81 14.57 -22.54
C GLU A 513 -1.17 15.80 -21.87
N THR A 514 -1.31 17.00 -22.44
CA THR A 514 -0.77 18.24 -21.87
C THR A 514 -1.65 19.47 -22.16
N SER A 515 -1.46 20.52 -21.36
CA SER A 515 -2.06 21.85 -21.52
C SER A 515 -0.95 22.90 -21.42
N THR A 516 -0.68 23.63 -22.50
CA THR A 516 0.36 24.65 -22.55
C THR A 516 -0.24 26.00 -22.92
N PHE A 517 -0.04 27.01 -22.07
CA PHE A 517 -0.44 28.38 -22.36
C PHE A 517 0.65 29.08 -23.19
N ASP A 518 0.33 29.46 -24.43
CA ASP A 518 1.19 30.28 -25.27
C ASP A 518 1.00 31.76 -24.88
N THR A 519 1.98 32.30 -24.15
CA THR A 519 1.95 33.68 -23.66
C THR A 519 1.98 34.73 -24.77
N GLN A 520 2.55 34.41 -25.93
CA GLN A 520 2.62 35.33 -27.06
C GLN A 520 1.31 35.35 -27.84
N LYS A 521 0.74 34.17 -28.13
CA LYS A 521 -0.53 34.06 -28.87
C LYS A 521 -1.77 34.30 -28.00
N ARG A 522 -1.63 34.26 -26.66
CA ARG A 522 -2.73 34.31 -25.68
C ARG A 522 -3.77 33.20 -25.90
N ASN A 523 -3.31 32.06 -26.38
CA ASN A 523 -4.11 30.85 -26.60
C ASN A 523 -3.56 29.71 -25.76
N ILE A 524 -4.41 28.73 -25.48
CA ILE A 524 -4.00 27.48 -24.84
C ILE A 524 -3.94 26.40 -25.91
N SER A 525 -2.77 25.78 -26.01
CA SER A 525 -2.50 24.62 -26.85
C SER A 525 -2.61 23.36 -25.99
N TYR A 526 -3.58 22.51 -26.26
CA TYR A 526 -3.72 21.20 -25.64
C TYR A 526 -3.12 20.13 -26.55
N GLN A 527 -2.37 19.19 -26.00
CA GLN A 527 -1.98 17.99 -26.72
C GLN A 527 -2.90 16.85 -26.30
N LEU A 528 -3.60 16.24 -27.25
CA LEU A 528 -4.40 15.05 -27.03
C LEU A 528 -3.64 13.81 -27.48
N PHE A 529 -3.86 12.69 -26.79
CA PHE A 529 -3.44 11.37 -27.24
C PHE A 529 -4.67 10.50 -27.50
N ILE A 530 -4.82 10.02 -28.74
CA ILE A 530 -5.89 9.12 -29.17
C ILE A 530 -5.30 7.73 -29.37
N ASN A 531 -5.81 6.75 -28.63
CA ASN A 531 -5.29 5.39 -28.61
C ASN A 531 -5.55 4.67 -29.95
N ALA A 532 -4.62 3.82 -30.40
CA ALA A 532 -4.93 2.83 -31.42
C ALA A 532 -5.97 1.82 -30.86
N PRO A 533 -7.01 1.43 -31.62
CA PRO A 533 -7.18 1.60 -33.07
C PRO A 533 -8.00 2.85 -33.49
N TYR A 534 -8.28 3.77 -32.57
CA TYR A 534 -9.15 4.93 -32.79
C TYR A 534 -8.44 6.12 -33.45
N ASP A 535 -7.12 6.05 -33.58
CA ASP A 535 -6.31 7.01 -34.33
C ASP A 535 -6.80 7.21 -35.77
N ARG A 536 -7.40 6.18 -36.37
CA ARG A 536 -8.03 6.23 -37.71
C ARG A 536 -9.28 7.10 -37.79
N LEU A 537 -9.90 7.44 -36.66
CA LEU A 537 -11.10 8.28 -36.61
C LEU A 537 -10.77 9.78 -36.76
N VAL A 538 -9.50 10.18 -36.61
CA VAL A 538 -9.09 11.58 -36.71
C VAL A 538 -8.71 11.91 -38.15
N THR A 539 -9.61 12.62 -38.83
CA THR A 539 -9.44 13.07 -40.22
C THR A 539 -9.39 14.59 -40.33
N ASN A 540 -9.05 15.12 -41.51
CA ASN A 540 -8.99 16.56 -41.77
C ASN A 540 -10.32 17.30 -41.52
N ASN A 541 -11.45 16.59 -41.66
CA ASN A 541 -12.80 17.15 -41.52
C ASN A 541 -13.38 16.99 -40.11
N VAL A 542 -12.68 16.29 -39.22
CA VAL A 542 -13.06 16.22 -37.81
C VAL A 542 -12.99 17.60 -37.17
N ARG A 543 -13.94 17.87 -36.27
CA ARG A 543 -13.98 19.07 -35.45
C ARG A 543 -14.11 18.66 -33.98
N PHE A 544 -13.39 19.37 -33.12
CA PHE A 544 -13.34 19.12 -31.68
C PHE A 544 -14.11 20.20 -30.94
N TRP A 545 -14.98 19.82 -30.00
CA TRP A 545 -15.64 20.76 -29.10
C TRP A 545 -15.46 20.34 -27.65
N LYS A 546 -15.63 21.29 -26.75
CA LYS A 546 -15.52 21.06 -25.32
C LYS A 546 -16.82 20.48 -24.76
N ASP A 547 -16.72 19.36 -24.07
CA ASP A 547 -17.81 18.77 -23.28
C ASP A 547 -17.58 19.11 -21.81
N SER A 548 -18.31 20.09 -21.28
CA SER A 548 -18.23 20.42 -19.86
C SER A 548 -19.55 20.96 -19.34
N GLY A 549 -20.01 20.40 -18.22
CA GLY A 549 -21.20 20.85 -17.52
C GLY A 549 -22.51 20.40 -18.17
N ILE A 550 -23.60 21.04 -17.72
CA ILE A 550 -24.96 20.84 -18.24
C ILE A 550 -25.27 22.04 -19.12
N ALA A 551 -25.46 21.82 -20.43
CA ALA A 551 -25.96 22.84 -21.33
C ALA A 551 -27.49 22.71 -21.42
N VAL A 552 -28.20 23.77 -21.05
CA VAL A 552 -29.66 23.84 -21.14
C VAL A 552 -30.02 24.85 -22.22
N ASP A 553 -30.43 24.35 -23.38
CA ASP A 553 -30.88 25.15 -24.50
C ASP A 553 -32.41 25.23 -24.52
N LEU A 554 -32.93 26.46 -24.51
CA LEU A 554 -34.34 26.75 -24.71
C LEU A 554 -34.53 27.20 -26.16
N THR A 555 -34.95 26.27 -27.02
CA THR A 555 -35.21 26.53 -28.45
C THR A 555 -36.71 26.59 -28.74
N SER A 556 -37.08 27.06 -29.93
CA SER A 556 -38.46 27.01 -30.43
C SER A 556 -39.01 25.58 -30.58
N ALA A 557 -38.14 24.57 -30.67
CA ALA A 557 -38.52 23.15 -30.71
C ALA A 557 -38.76 22.55 -29.32
N GLY A 558 -38.35 23.23 -28.25
CA GLY A 558 -38.45 22.76 -26.87
C GLY A 558 -37.17 23.00 -26.06
N MET A 559 -37.20 22.58 -24.80
CA MET A 559 -36.04 22.56 -23.91
C MET A 559 -35.19 21.33 -24.23
N ARG A 560 -33.92 21.52 -24.55
CA ARG A 560 -32.94 20.48 -24.77
C ARG A 560 -31.88 20.58 -23.68
N VAL A 561 -31.68 19.50 -22.95
CA VAL A 561 -30.63 19.39 -21.93
C VAL A 561 -29.56 18.47 -22.48
N GLU A 562 -28.40 19.02 -22.77
CA GLU A 562 -27.22 18.24 -23.15
C GLU A 562 -26.35 18.07 -21.90
N MET A 563 -26.25 16.83 -21.46
CA MET A 563 -25.47 16.43 -20.30
C MET A 563 -24.41 15.45 -20.77
N GLY A 564 -23.14 15.79 -20.55
CA GLY A 564 -22.07 14.85 -20.76
C GLY A 564 -22.17 13.64 -19.82
N SER A 565 -21.30 12.66 -20.00
CA SER A 565 -21.06 11.61 -19.01
C SER A 565 -20.76 12.18 -17.60
N LEU A 566 -21.00 11.38 -16.55
CA LEU A 566 -20.71 11.78 -15.16
C LEU A 566 -19.27 12.29 -14.96
N THR A 567 -18.30 11.75 -15.69
CA THR A 567 -16.91 12.21 -15.64
C THR A 567 -16.75 13.60 -16.26
N THR A 568 -17.32 13.83 -17.46
CA THR A 568 -17.28 15.14 -18.13
C THR A 568 -18.02 16.26 -17.40
N LEU A 569 -18.96 15.90 -16.51
CA LEU A 569 -19.63 16.86 -15.65
C LEU A 569 -18.75 17.36 -14.49
N LEU A 570 -17.82 16.52 -14.01
CA LEU A 570 -16.95 16.81 -12.86
C LEU A 570 -15.57 17.34 -13.25
N SER A 571 -14.95 16.76 -14.28
CA SER A 571 -13.56 17.08 -14.68
C SER A 571 -13.49 17.89 -15.99
N GLY A 572 -14.45 17.67 -16.90
CA GLY A 572 -14.45 18.20 -18.27
C GLY A 572 -14.13 17.11 -19.30
N GLY A 573 -14.03 17.49 -20.57
CA GLY A 573 -13.68 16.58 -21.66
C GLY A 573 -13.70 17.25 -23.02
N VAL A 574 -13.18 16.54 -24.01
CA VAL A 574 -13.24 16.94 -25.42
C VAL A 574 -13.98 15.88 -26.20
N SER A 575 -14.97 16.29 -26.98
CA SER A 575 -15.62 15.42 -27.97
C SER A 575 -15.23 15.81 -29.38
N PHE A 576 -15.26 14.84 -30.29
CA PHE A 576 -15.08 15.10 -31.71
C PHE A 576 -15.95 14.21 -32.58
N ASP A 577 -16.30 14.72 -33.76
CA ASP A 577 -16.99 14.00 -34.84
C ASP A 577 -16.75 14.73 -36.17
N VAL A 578 -17.21 14.13 -37.26
CA VAL A 578 -17.32 14.80 -38.57
C VAL A 578 -18.68 15.50 -38.62
N PRO A 579 -18.75 16.83 -38.80
CA PRO A 579 -20.03 17.54 -38.83
C PRO A 579 -20.92 17.05 -39.99
N GLU A 580 -22.24 17.08 -39.79
CA GLU A 580 -23.21 16.59 -40.78
C GLU A 580 -23.07 17.34 -42.12
N GLY A 581 -23.02 16.60 -43.22
CA GLY A 581 -22.89 17.13 -44.58
C GLY A 581 -21.47 17.18 -45.15
N LEU A 582 -20.44 16.96 -44.33
CA LEU A 582 -19.06 16.80 -44.79
C LEU A 582 -18.73 15.33 -45.07
N ASP A 583 -17.82 15.10 -46.01
CA ASP A 583 -17.22 13.79 -46.23
C ASP A 583 -16.27 13.43 -45.08
N LEU A 584 -15.95 12.14 -44.93
CA LEU A 584 -15.06 11.69 -43.84
C LEU A 584 -13.66 12.29 -43.94
N GLY A 585 -13.20 12.70 -45.12
CA GLY A 585 -11.84 13.19 -45.33
C GLY A 585 -10.78 12.09 -45.18
N GLN A 586 -9.51 12.51 -45.13
CA GLN A 586 -8.36 11.61 -44.97
C GLN A 586 -7.80 11.67 -43.54
N PRO A 587 -7.24 10.57 -43.01
CA PRO A 587 -6.56 10.55 -41.72
C PRO A 587 -5.42 11.57 -41.65
N VAL A 588 -5.23 12.19 -40.49
CA VAL A 588 -4.25 13.28 -40.32
C VAL A 588 -2.87 12.78 -39.89
N ALA A 589 -1.84 13.59 -40.16
CA ALA A 589 -0.51 13.35 -39.62
C ALA A 589 -0.45 13.66 -38.11
N PRO A 590 0.43 13.00 -37.34
CA PRO A 590 0.65 13.35 -35.94
C PRO A 590 1.02 14.83 -35.76
N LYS A 591 0.52 15.44 -34.68
CA LYS A 591 0.69 16.85 -34.29
C LYS A 591 0.03 17.86 -35.23
N THR A 592 -0.93 17.43 -36.05
CA THR A 592 -1.82 18.36 -36.77
C THR A 592 -2.60 19.20 -35.75
N ALA A 593 -2.72 20.51 -36.02
CA ALA A 593 -3.44 21.45 -35.17
C ALA A 593 -4.91 21.58 -35.58
N PHE A 594 -5.82 21.55 -34.62
CA PHE A 594 -7.24 21.83 -34.80
C PHE A 594 -7.69 22.94 -33.84
N VAL A 595 -8.83 23.56 -34.15
CA VAL A 595 -9.48 24.51 -33.24
C VAL A 595 -10.37 23.73 -32.28
N LEU A 596 -10.27 24.05 -30.97
CA LEU A 596 -11.22 23.57 -29.96
C LEU A 596 -12.38 24.57 -29.87
N TYR A 597 -13.56 24.12 -30.29
CA TYR A 597 -14.79 24.90 -30.24
C TYR A 597 -15.44 24.84 -28.86
N ASP A 598 -16.17 25.90 -28.48
CA ASP A 598 -16.80 25.99 -27.16
C ASP A 598 -17.97 24.99 -27.03
N ASP A 599 -18.68 24.72 -28.13
CA ASP A 599 -19.82 23.79 -28.22
C ASP A 599 -20.03 23.32 -29.68
N GLN A 600 -20.94 22.36 -29.89
CA GLN A 600 -21.25 21.86 -31.25
C GLN A 600 -21.89 22.95 -32.14
N LYS A 601 -22.60 23.93 -31.57
CA LYS A 601 -23.27 25.00 -32.31
C LYS A 601 -22.26 25.96 -32.96
N SER A 602 -21.20 26.30 -32.26
CA SER A 602 -20.11 27.15 -32.73
C SER A 602 -19.31 26.50 -33.87
N ILE A 603 -19.31 25.17 -33.98
CA ILE A 603 -18.81 24.47 -35.16
C ILE A 603 -19.69 24.81 -36.36
N GLN A 604 -21.01 24.65 -36.26
CA GLN A 604 -21.95 24.89 -37.36
C GLN A 604 -21.89 26.34 -37.87
N ASP A 605 -21.71 27.31 -36.98
CA ASP A 605 -21.55 28.71 -37.38
C ASP A 605 -20.17 28.99 -38.04
N SER A 606 -19.17 28.13 -37.80
CA SER A 606 -17.83 28.24 -38.41
C SER A 606 -17.65 27.46 -39.72
N LEU A 607 -18.55 26.52 -40.02
CA LEU A 607 -18.49 25.72 -41.26
C LEU A 607 -18.57 26.61 -42.50
N TYR A 608 -19.33 27.71 -42.40
CA TYR A 608 -19.59 28.63 -43.50
C TYR A 608 -18.65 29.83 -43.42
N THR A 609 -17.44 29.68 -43.94
CA THR A 609 -16.43 30.76 -43.90
C THR A 609 -16.72 31.81 -44.97
N ASP A 610 -17.24 31.37 -46.12
CA ASP A 610 -17.62 32.25 -47.22
C ASP A 610 -18.93 32.97 -46.89
N HIS A 611 -18.80 34.28 -46.66
CA HIS A 611 -19.92 35.16 -46.36
C HIS A 611 -19.84 36.43 -47.19
N ILE A 612 -21.01 36.99 -47.48
CA ILE A 612 -21.15 38.30 -48.11
C ILE A 612 -21.85 39.21 -47.09
N ASP A 613 -21.18 40.29 -46.72
CA ASP A 613 -21.68 41.25 -45.74
C ASP A 613 -22.64 42.25 -46.40
N TYR A 614 -23.83 42.39 -45.82
CA TYR A 614 -24.82 43.42 -46.17
C TYR A 614 -25.14 44.30 -44.95
N LEU A 615 -25.55 45.54 -45.22
CA LEU A 615 -25.93 46.51 -44.19
C LEU A 615 -27.43 46.79 -44.22
N MET A 616 -28.06 46.89 -43.05
CA MET A 616 -29.48 47.19 -42.91
C MET A 616 -29.69 48.33 -41.91
N PHE A 617 -30.58 49.27 -42.21
CA PHE A 617 -30.90 50.38 -41.33
C PHE A 617 -32.32 50.25 -40.80
N PHE A 618 -32.50 49.92 -39.52
CA PHE A 618 -33.82 49.77 -38.90
C PHE A 618 -34.25 51.05 -38.19
N LYS A 619 -35.51 51.45 -38.39
CA LYS A 619 -36.17 52.51 -37.61
C LYS A 619 -36.91 51.97 -36.37
N ASP A 620 -37.18 50.67 -36.39
CA ASP A 620 -37.80 49.95 -35.27
C ASP A 620 -36.75 49.67 -34.17
N SER A 621 -37.21 49.30 -32.97
CA SER A 621 -36.32 48.87 -31.90
C SER A 621 -35.59 47.59 -32.29
N VAL A 622 -34.26 47.60 -32.26
CA VAL A 622 -33.42 46.40 -32.40
C VAL A 622 -33.26 45.63 -31.08
N ARG A 623 -33.99 46.01 -30.03
CA ARG A 623 -33.86 45.37 -28.71
C ARG A 623 -34.31 43.92 -28.79
N GLY A 624 -33.39 43.00 -28.49
CA GLY A 624 -33.60 41.56 -28.64
C GLY A 624 -32.87 40.96 -29.85
N LEU A 625 -32.34 41.79 -30.75
CA LEU A 625 -31.45 41.35 -31.82
C LEU A 625 -30.02 41.24 -31.28
N GLN A 626 -29.41 40.06 -31.39
CA GLN A 626 -28.04 39.80 -30.93
C GLN A 626 -27.15 39.37 -32.10
N PRO A 627 -25.83 39.60 -32.04
CA PRO A 627 -24.89 38.94 -32.95
C PRO A 627 -25.10 37.42 -32.94
N GLY A 628 -25.17 36.81 -34.11
CA GLY A 628 -25.52 35.39 -34.31
C GLY A 628 -27.01 35.13 -34.56
N ALA A 629 -27.90 36.13 -34.40
CA ALA A 629 -29.32 35.96 -34.74
C ALA A 629 -29.49 35.56 -36.21
N PRO A 630 -30.41 34.62 -36.54
CA PRO A 630 -30.54 34.13 -37.89
C PRO A 630 -31.10 35.20 -38.82
N VAL A 631 -30.66 35.16 -40.07
CA VAL A 631 -31.26 35.91 -41.19
C VAL A 631 -31.99 34.89 -42.04
N GLU A 632 -33.31 35.00 -42.11
CA GLU A 632 -34.17 33.99 -42.71
C GLU A 632 -34.94 34.56 -43.90
N PHE A 633 -35.10 33.76 -44.95
CA PHE A 633 -36.04 34.02 -46.02
C PHE A 633 -37.15 32.98 -45.95
N ARG A 634 -38.36 33.40 -45.61
CA ARG A 634 -39.54 32.52 -45.45
C ARG A 634 -39.27 31.29 -44.56
N GLY A 635 -38.55 31.50 -43.46
CA GLY A 635 -38.18 30.45 -42.49
C GLY A 635 -36.93 29.63 -42.85
N ILE A 636 -36.26 29.93 -43.97
CA ILE A 636 -35.00 29.29 -44.36
C ILE A 636 -33.83 30.21 -44.00
N ARG A 637 -32.92 29.75 -43.13
CA ARG A 637 -31.75 30.53 -42.70
C ARG A 637 -30.76 30.71 -43.86
N LEU A 638 -30.65 31.94 -44.35
CA LEU A 638 -29.68 32.36 -45.38
C LEU A 638 -28.37 32.85 -44.79
N GLY A 639 -28.36 33.19 -43.50
CA GLY A 639 -27.22 33.87 -42.89
C GLY A 639 -27.37 34.20 -41.41
N THR A 640 -26.53 35.11 -40.94
CA THR A 640 -26.42 35.53 -39.54
C THR A 640 -26.22 37.03 -39.37
N VAL A 641 -26.71 37.59 -38.27
CA VAL A 641 -26.39 38.96 -37.88
C VAL A 641 -24.96 39.00 -37.34
N SER A 642 -24.07 39.76 -37.97
CA SER A 642 -22.67 39.87 -37.54
C SER A 642 -22.49 40.89 -36.41
N LYS A 643 -23.05 42.10 -36.57
CA LYS A 643 -22.88 43.22 -35.62
C LYS A 643 -24.16 44.04 -35.48
N VAL A 644 -24.50 44.38 -34.23
CA VAL A 644 -25.62 45.25 -33.88
C VAL A 644 -25.31 46.08 -32.62
N PRO A 645 -25.39 47.42 -32.67
CA PRO A 645 -25.32 48.24 -33.87
C PRO A 645 -23.93 48.14 -34.52
N PHE A 646 -23.85 48.32 -35.84
CA PHE A 646 -22.58 48.42 -36.55
C PHE A 646 -22.05 49.86 -36.49
N PHE A 647 -20.86 50.09 -35.92
CA PHE A 647 -20.22 51.39 -35.90
C PHE A 647 -19.04 51.44 -36.89
N ALA A 648 -19.07 52.41 -37.80
CA ALA A 648 -17.93 52.75 -38.67
C ALA A 648 -17.49 54.20 -38.42
N PRO A 649 -16.20 54.55 -38.60
CA PRO A 649 -15.67 55.89 -38.31
C PRO A 649 -16.49 57.04 -38.94
N ASN A 650 -16.98 56.83 -40.17
CA ASN A 650 -17.73 57.84 -40.93
C ASN A 650 -19.23 57.89 -40.58
N MET A 651 -19.72 56.98 -39.74
CA MET A 651 -21.15 56.82 -39.49
C MET A 651 -21.71 57.80 -38.45
N ARG A 652 -20.85 58.39 -37.60
CA ARG A 652 -21.25 59.38 -36.59
C ARG A 652 -21.98 60.58 -37.21
N GLN A 653 -21.64 60.97 -38.45
CA GLN A 653 -22.33 62.06 -39.15
C GLN A 653 -23.70 61.62 -39.68
N THR A 654 -23.84 60.39 -40.17
CA THR A 654 -25.09 59.90 -40.77
C THR A 654 -26.17 59.58 -39.73
N PHE A 655 -25.77 59.23 -38.49
CA PHE A 655 -26.72 59.04 -37.40
C PHE A 655 -27.53 60.30 -37.06
N ASN A 656 -27.00 61.49 -37.35
CA ASN A 656 -27.68 62.75 -37.04
C ASN A 656 -28.89 63.04 -37.94
N ASP A 657 -28.96 62.49 -39.16
CA ASP A 657 -29.98 62.91 -40.12
C ASP A 657 -31.23 62.01 -40.14
N ASP A 658 -31.18 60.77 -39.63
CA ASP A 658 -32.32 59.86 -39.73
C ASP A 658 -32.50 58.87 -38.55
N TYR A 659 -31.66 58.95 -37.50
CA TYR A 659 -31.74 58.15 -36.26
C TYR A 659 -31.97 56.62 -36.43
N ARG A 660 -31.61 56.06 -37.59
CA ARG A 660 -31.77 54.62 -37.87
C ARG A 660 -30.61 53.80 -37.31
N ILE A 661 -30.89 52.58 -36.90
CA ILE A 661 -29.91 51.68 -36.29
C ILE A 661 -29.30 50.76 -37.36
N PRO A 662 -27.98 50.84 -37.62
CA PRO A 662 -27.25 50.01 -38.57
C PRO A 662 -27.02 48.60 -38.02
N VAL A 663 -27.36 47.59 -38.80
CA VAL A 663 -27.17 46.17 -38.48
C VAL A 663 -26.41 45.52 -39.64
N LEU A 664 -25.27 44.90 -39.33
CA LEU A 664 -24.46 44.17 -40.31
C LEU A 664 -24.91 42.70 -40.32
N ILE A 665 -25.23 42.18 -41.50
CA ILE A 665 -25.62 40.79 -41.70
C ILE A 665 -24.67 40.09 -42.66
N ARG A 666 -24.49 38.78 -42.46
CA ARG A 666 -23.69 37.87 -43.27
C ARG A 666 -24.62 36.93 -43.99
N ILE A 667 -24.67 37.00 -45.31
CA ILE A 667 -25.30 35.97 -46.11
C ILE A 667 -24.25 34.89 -46.39
N GLU A 668 -24.60 33.63 -46.16
CA GLU A 668 -23.71 32.47 -46.21
C GLU A 668 -24.13 31.58 -47.39
N PRO A 669 -23.61 31.80 -48.62
CA PRO A 669 -24.11 31.16 -49.84
C PRO A 669 -24.01 29.63 -49.82
N GLU A 670 -23.03 29.10 -49.09
CA GLU A 670 -22.82 27.66 -48.92
C GLU A 670 -24.04 26.95 -48.32
N ARG A 671 -24.83 27.62 -47.48
CA ARG A 671 -26.10 27.08 -46.96
C ARG A 671 -27.10 26.75 -48.07
N LEU A 672 -27.10 27.56 -49.14
CA LEU A 672 -27.95 27.36 -50.31
C LEU A 672 -27.33 26.34 -51.26
N LYS A 673 -26.01 26.38 -51.49
CA LYS A 673 -25.33 25.44 -52.38
C LYS A 673 -25.51 23.98 -51.95
N MET A 674 -25.44 23.70 -50.64
CA MET A 674 -25.68 22.33 -50.13
C MET A 674 -27.10 21.83 -50.41
N GLN A 675 -28.09 22.72 -50.52
CA GLN A 675 -29.50 22.35 -50.78
C GLN A 675 -29.91 22.44 -52.25
N LEU A 676 -29.31 23.36 -53.03
CA LEU A 676 -29.75 23.73 -54.39
C LEU A 676 -28.75 23.30 -55.49
N GLY A 677 -27.57 22.77 -55.13
CA GLY A 677 -26.53 22.39 -56.07
C GLY A 677 -25.65 23.56 -56.54
N GLU A 678 -24.62 23.26 -57.35
CA GLU A 678 -23.51 24.19 -57.69
C GLU A 678 -23.93 25.49 -58.40
N ASN A 679 -25.11 25.57 -59.02
CA ASN A 679 -25.51 26.69 -59.89
C ASN A 679 -26.12 27.91 -59.17
N ALA A 680 -25.88 28.09 -57.88
CA ALA A 680 -26.45 29.20 -57.11
C ALA A 680 -25.48 30.40 -57.02
N ASP A 681 -25.44 31.25 -58.04
CA ASP A 681 -24.83 32.60 -57.93
C ASP A 681 -25.75 33.53 -57.14
N VAL A 682 -25.69 33.39 -55.81
CA VAL A 682 -26.57 34.08 -54.85
C VAL A 682 -26.43 35.60 -54.95
N VAL A 683 -25.23 36.12 -55.25
CA VAL A 683 -24.94 37.57 -55.31
C VAL A 683 -25.73 38.26 -56.41
N GLU A 684 -25.70 37.72 -57.64
CA GLU A 684 -26.43 38.30 -58.77
C GLU A 684 -27.93 38.27 -58.53
N HIS A 685 -28.43 37.17 -57.96
CA HIS A 685 -29.83 37.04 -57.64
C HIS A 685 -30.27 38.04 -56.57
N LEU A 686 -29.48 38.29 -55.52
CA LEU A 686 -29.90 39.17 -54.42
C LEU A 686 -30.16 40.61 -54.91
N GLY A 687 -29.32 41.13 -55.80
CA GLY A 687 -29.52 42.45 -56.42
C GLY A 687 -30.83 42.55 -57.22
N GLU A 688 -31.20 41.50 -57.95
CA GLU A 688 -32.50 41.43 -58.63
C GLU A 688 -33.66 41.30 -57.65
N LEU A 689 -33.53 40.47 -56.60
CA LEU A 689 -34.57 40.27 -55.60
C LEU A 689 -34.88 41.58 -54.86
N LEU A 690 -33.87 42.42 -54.58
CA LEU A 690 -34.06 43.76 -54.01
C LEU A 690 -34.91 44.67 -54.91
N LYS A 691 -34.69 44.62 -56.24
CA LYS A 691 -35.51 45.35 -57.23
C LYS A 691 -36.94 44.81 -57.29
N ARG A 692 -37.12 43.49 -57.12
CA ARG A 692 -38.44 42.81 -57.06
C ARG A 692 -39.18 43.00 -55.73
N GLY A 693 -38.62 43.75 -54.78
CA GLY A 693 -39.30 44.11 -53.54
C GLY A 693 -38.87 43.30 -52.31
N LEU A 694 -37.71 42.64 -52.34
CA LEU A 694 -37.11 42.03 -51.16
C LEU A 694 -36.75 43.12 -50.15
N ARG A 695 -37.22 42.97 -48.92
CA ARG A 695 -36.94 43.88 -47.80
C ARG A 695 -36.68 43.08 -46.54
N GLY A 696 -35.90 43.64 -45.63
CA GLY A 696 -35.79 43.07 -44.30
C GLY A 696 -36.78 43.66 -43.31
N SER A 697 -37.24 42.82 -42.39
CA SER A 697 -38.01 43.24 -41.23
C SER A 697 -37.47 42.53 -39.98
N LEU A 698 -37.77 43.08 -38.81
CA LEU A 698 -37.50 42.39 -37.55
C LEU A 698 -38.75 41.63 -37.13
N LYS A 699 -38.61 40.33 -36.89
CA LYS A 699 -39.67 39.46 -36.35
C LYS A 699 -39.21 38.84 -35.03
N THR A 700 -40.17 38.55 -34.17
CA THR A 700 -39.91 37.87 -32.89
C THR A 700 -39.72 36.38 -33.14
N GLY A 701 -38.52 35.87 -32.83
CA GLY A 701 -38.21 34.44 -32.94
C GLY A 701 -38.63 33.66 -31.69
N ASN A 702 -38.56 34.29 -30.52
CA ASN A 702 -39.00 33.68 -29.27
C ASN A 702 -39.83 34.69 -28.46
N LEU A 703 -41.12 34.35 -28.26
CA LEU A 703 -42.08 35.17 -27.51
C LEU A 703 -41.73 35.29 -26.01
N VAL A 704 -40.96 34.34 -25.47
CA VAL A 704 -40.57 34.32 -24.05
C VAL A 704 -39.37 35.23 -23.80
N THR A 705 -38.30 35.08 -24.58
CA THR A 705 -37.07 35.88 -24.40
C THR A 705 -37.11 37.24 -25.07
N GLY A 706 -38.05 37.43 -26.01
CA GLY A 706 -38.08 38.61 -26.88
C GLY A 706 -36.95 38.63 -27.91
N ALA A 707 -36.30 37.50 -28.16
CA ALA A 707 -35.24 37.41 -29.17
C ALA A 707 -35.81 37.72 -30.56
N LEU A 708 -35.12 38.59 -31.29
CA LEU A 708 -35.47 38.99 -32.64
C LEU A 708 -34.58 38.27 -33.67
N TYR A 709 -35.11 38.06 -34.86
CA TYR A 709 -34.37 37.64 -36.05
C TYR A 709 -34.67 38.57 -37.22
N VAL A 710 -33.82 38.53 -38.25
CA VAL A 710 -34.02 39.31 -39.47
C VAL A 710 -34.77 38.46 -40.49
N ASP A 711 -35.95 38.88 -40.86
CA ASP A 711 -36.77 38.23 -41.88
C ASP A 711 -36.63 38.99 -43.20
N LEU A 712 -36.17 38.31 -44.23
CA LEU A 712 -36.14 38.78 -45.61
C LEU A 712 -37.36 38.22 -46.34
N ASP A 713 -38.24 39.09 -46.82
CA ASP A 713 -39.40 38.68 -47.62
C ASP A 713 -39.81 39.76 -48.63
N PHE A 714 -40.75 39.43 -49.50
CA PHE A 714 -41.28 40.33 -50.51
C PHE A 714 -42.50 41.10 -49.99
N TYR A 715 -42.43 42.44 -50.04
CA TYR A 715 -43.51 43.32 -49.60
C TYR A 715 -44.12 44.07 -50.79
N PRO A 716 -45.33 43.71 -51.26
CA PRO A 716 -45.88 44.18 -52.54
C PRO A 716 -46.20 45.68 -52.59
N ASN A 717 -46.39 46.35 -51.44
CA ASN A 717 -46.81 47.74 -51.36
C ASN A 717 -45.68 48.72 -51.01
N THR A 718 -44.41 48.35 -51.27
CA THR A 718 -43.27 49.22 -50.99
C THR A 718 -42.75 49.89 -52.28
N PRO A 719 -42.30 51.15 -52.22
CA PRO A 719 -41.73 51.82 -53.39
C PRO A 719 -40.58 51.03 -54.00
N ALA A 720 -40.53 50.98 -55.33
CA ALA A 720 -39.42 50.39 -56.07
C ALA A 720 -38.12 51.14 -55.76
N ILE A 721 -37.01 50.41 -55.58
CA ILE A 721 -35.70 51.02 -55.35
C ILE A 721 -35.11 51.44 -56.70
N THR A 722 -34.61 52.67 -56.81
CA THR A 722 -33.97 53.20 -58.02
C THR A 722 -32.50 52.79 -58.20
N GLY A 723 -31.92 52.04 -57.26
CA GLY A 723 -30.55 51.54 -57.34
C GLY A 723 -30.10 50.84 -56.06
N ILE A 724 -29.11 49.96 -56.15
CA ILE A 724 -28.45 49.37 -54.99
C ILE A 724 -27.62 50.47 -54.34
N ARG A 725 -27.93 50.81 -53.09
CA ARG A 725 -27.16 51.79 -52.33
C ARG A 725 -26.04 51.09 -51.60
N GLU A 726 -24.90 51.74 -51.50
CA GLU A 726 -23.73 51.25 -50.78
C GLU A 726 -23.33 52.26 -49.70
N PHE A 727 -22.86 51.77 -48.56
CA PHE A 727 -22.34 52.61 -47.49
C PHE A 727 -21.11 51.97 -46.85
N ASN A 728 -19.98 52.67 -46.88
CA ASN A 728 -18.67 52.18 -46.39
C ASN A 728 -18.28 50.80 -46.93
N GLY A 729 -18.52 50.51 -48.22
CA GLY A 729 -18.17 49.20 -48.82
C GLY A 729 -19.26 48.14 -48.75
N TYR A 730 -20.34 48.38 -47.99
CA TYR A 730 -21.40 47.39 -47.78
C TYR A 730 -22.66 47.76 -48.57
N GLN A 731 -23.22 46.80 -49.30
CA GLN A 731 -24.50 46.95 -49.98
C GLN A 731 -25.65 47.02 -48.97
N ILE A 732 -26.60 47.92 -49.19
CA ILE A 732 -27.71 48.15 -48.26
C ILE A 732 -28.95 47.36 -48.68
N ILE A 733 -29.49 46.56 -47.76
CA ILE A 733 -30.82 45.97 -47.89
C ILE A 733 -31.83 46.90 -47.21
N PRO A 734 -32.86 47.41 -47.93
CA PRO A 734 -33.86 48.28 -47.35
C PRO A 734 -34.76 47.52 -46.38
N THR A 735 -35.20 48.22 -45.34
CA THR A 735 -35.99 47.67 -44.25
C THR A 735 -37.44 48.17 -44.27
N VAL A 736 -38.34 47.37 -43.72
CA VAL A 736 -39.74 47.73 -43.43
C VAL A 736 -40.01 47.48 -41.96
N SER A 737 -40.95 48.23 -41.38
CA SER A 737 -41.34 47.99 -39.98
C SER A 737 -42.05 46.65 -39.81
N GLY A 738 -41.79 45.98 -38.68
CA GLY A 738 -42.40 44.69 -38.34
C GLY A 738 -43.93 44.76 -38.22
N GLY A 739 -44.61 43.66 -38.55
CA GLY A 739 -46.08 43.59 -38.61
C GLY A 739 -46.78 43.92 -37.28
N LEU A 740 -46.22 43.49 -36.14
CA LEU A 740 -46.82 43.75 -34.81
C LEU A 740 -46.77 45.24 -34.44
N ALA A 741 -45.66 45.93 -34.77
CA ALA A 741 -45.52 47.36 -34.55
C ALA A 741 -46.53 48.15 -35.40
N GLN A 742 -46.75 47.73 -36.66
CA GLN A 742 -47.80 48.32 -37.50
C GLN A 742 -49.20 48.06 -36.96
N ILE A 743 -49.49 46.88 -36.40
CA ILE A 743 -50.80 46.58 -35.79
C ILE A 743 -51.02 47.45 -34.56
N GLN A 744 -50.04 47.56 -33.67
CA GLN A 744 -50.14 48.42 -32.48
C GLN A 744 -50.36 49.88 -32.86
N GLN A 745 -49.63 50.38 -33.86
CA GLN A 745 -49.77 51.77 -34.31
C GLN A 745 -51.13 52.02 -34.96
N ARG A 746 -51.61 51.10 -35.80
CA ARG A 746 -52.97 51.17 -36.37
C ARG A 746 -54.06 51.04 -35.32
N LEU A 747 -53.85 50.23 -34.27
CA LEU A 747 -54.78 50.08 -33.16
C LEU A 747 -54.85 51.36 -32.32
N MET A 748 -53.69 51.97 -32.02
CA MET A 748 -53.61 53.28 -31.34
C MET A 748 -54.28 54.37 -32.18
N GLU A 749 -54.01 54.43 -33.48
CA GLU A 749 -54.66 55.37 -34.41
C GLU A 749 -56.18 55.15 -34.48
N ALA A 750 -56.65 53.90 -34.46
CA ALA A 750 -58.07 53.57 -34.42
C ALA A 750 -58.73 53.92 -33.08
N LEU A 751 -58.06 53.65 -31.96
CA LEU A 751 -58.48 54.04 -30.61
C LEU A 751 -58.57 55.56 -30.47
N ASP A 752 -57.59 56.29 -31.00
CA ASP A 752 -57.62 57.75 -31.04
C ASP A 752 -58.79 58.27 -31.87
N LYS A 753 -59.14 57.57 -32.95
CA LYS A 753 -60.31 57.89 -33.77
C LYS A 753 -61.62 57.61 -33.01
N ILE A 754 -61.67 56.54 -32.20
CA ILE A 754 -62.81 56.20 -31.35
C ILE A 754 -62.97 57.22 -30.21
N ASN A 755 -61.88 57.60 -29.55
CA ASN A 755 -61.89 58.59 -28.46
C ASN A 755 -62.32 59.99 -28.95
N LYS A 756 -62.19 60.27 -30.25
CA LYS A 756 -62.61 61.52 -30.89
C LYS A 756 -64.03 61.47 -31.48
N LEU A 757 -64.81 60.41 -31.24
CA LEU A 757 -66.22 60.34 -31.68
C LEU A 757 -67.11 61.30 -30.86
N PRO A 758 -67.89 62.19 -31.49
CA PRO A 758 -68.83 63.07 -30.80
C PRO A 758 -70.04 62.27 -30.28
N LEU A 759 -70.01 61.85 -29.01
CA LEU A 759 -71.08 61.07 -28.36
C LEU A 759 -72.33 61.89 -28.01
N ASN A 760 -72.20 63.21 -27.84
CA ASN A 760 -73.30 64.08 -27.42
C ASN A 760 -74.58 63.96 -28.28
N PRO A 761 -74.55 64.00 -29.62
CA PRO A 761 -75.76 63.83 -30.44
C PRO A 761 -76.37 62.42 -30.36
N MET A 762 -75.63 61.39 -29.95
CA MET A 762 -76.14 60.02 -29.82
C MET A 762 -76.95 59.79 -28.53
N ILE A 763 -76.63 60.52 -27.45
CA ILE A 763 -77.28 60.37 -26.14
C ILE A 763 -78.70 60.97 -26.14
N GLU A 764 -78.92 62.09 -26.83
CA GLU A 764 -80.26 62.72 -26.94
C GLU A 764 -81.28 61.84 -27.66
N GLN A 765 -80.85 61.02 -28.63
CA GLN A 765 -81.75 60.08 -29.32
C GLN A 765 -82.01 58.81 -28.52
N ALA A 766 -81.05 58.32 -27.73
CA ALA A 766 -81.20 57.09 -26.93
C ALA A 766 -82.22 57.22 -25.78
N THR A 767 -82.30 58.38 -25.11
CA THR A 767 -83.28 58.62 -24.02
C THR A 767 -84.73 58.49 -24.48
N SER A 768 -85.03 58.82 -25.74
CA SER A 768 -86.37 58.67 -26.31
C SER A 768 -86.79 57.21 -26.55
N THR A 769 -85.85 56.28 -26.68
CA THR A 769 -86.13 54.85 -26.94
C THR A 769 -86.20 54.02 -25.64
N LEU A 770 -85.52 54.46 -24.58
CA LEU A 770 -85.48 53.76 -23.29
C LEU A 770 -86.81 53.78 -22.51
N SER A 771 -87.71 54.74 -22.75
CA SER A 771 -89.01 54.76 -22.07
C SER A 771 -89.94 53.61 -22.50
N GLU A 772 -89.72 53.01 -23.67
CA GLU A 772 -90.57 51.95 -24.21
C GLU A 772 -90.08 50.53 -23.81
N SER A 773 -88.79 50.36 -23.48
CA SER A 773 -88.16 49.05 -23.19
C SER A 773 -88.42 48.49 -21.78
N GLN A 774 -88.88 49.28 -20.81
CA GLN A 774 -89.06 48.82 -19.42
C GLN A 774 -90.18 47.79 -19.24
N ARG A 775 -91.11 47.65 -20.20
CA ARG A 775 -92.27 46.75 -20.06
C ARG A 775 -91.95 45.26 -20.31
N THR A 776 -90.86 44.92 -21.00
CA THR A 776 -90.61 43.55 -21.49
C THR A 776 -89.73 42.69 -20.57
N MET A 777 -88.86 43.30 -19.75
CA MET A 777 -87.88 42.58 -18.91
C MET A 777 -88.50 41.79 -17.74
N LYS A 778 -89.75 42.07 -17.34
CA LYS A 778 -90.35 41.46 -16.13
C LYS A 778 -90.75 39.98 -16.29
N ASN A 779 -90.82 39.45 -17.52
CA ASN A 779 -91.30 38.08 -17.79
C ASN A 779 -90.19 37.02 -17.99
N LEU A 780 -88.91 37.40 -18.08
CA LEU A 780 -87.81 36.47 -18.37
C LEU A 780 -87.20 35.78 -17.13
N GLN A 781 -87.42 36.30 -15.94
CA GLN A 781 -86.74 35.87 -14.71
C GLN A 781 -87.20 34.48 -14.21
N THR A 782 -88.43 34.06 -14.49
CA THR A 782 -89.05 32.85 -13.91
C THR A 782 -88.55 31.53 -14.52
N THR A 783 -87.88 31.55 -15.68
CA THR A 783 -87.51 30.32 -16.42
C THR A 783 -86.13 29.78 -16.00
N LEU A 784 -85.23 30.63 -15.48
CA LEU A 784 -83.85 30.25 -15.16
C LEU A 784 -83.70 29.41 -13.88
N ASP A 785 -84.64 29.51 -12.93
CA ASP A 785 -84.54 28.81 -11.64
C ASP A 785 -84.72 27.28 -11.72
N SER A 786 -85.27 26.76 -12.81
CA SER A 786 -85.60 25.32 -12.93
C SER A 786 -84.40 24.44 -13.30
N MET A 787 -83.36 24.98 -13.95
CA MET A 787 -82.22 24.18 -14.43
C MET A 787 -81.12 23.93 -13.37
N ASN A 788 -81.01 24.77 -12.34
CA ASN A 788 -79.99 24.63 -11.30
C ASN A 788 -80.20 23.43 -10.36
N LYS A 789 -81.40 22.82 -10.33
CA LYS A 789 -81.71 21.72 -9.41
C LYS A 789 -81.24 20.33 -9.85
N ILE A 790 -80.90 20.12 -11.13
CA ILE A 790 -80.53 18.78 -11.65
C ILE A 790 -79.01 18.55 -11.65
N LEU A 791 -78.20 19.61 -11.67
CA LEU A 791 -76.73 19.53 -11.72
C LEU A 791 -76.05 19.34 -10.35
N ALA A 792 -76.82 19.25 -9.27
CA ALA A 792 -76.32 19.24 -7.89
C ALA A 792 -76.34 17.85 -7.21
N SER A 793 -76.48 16.74 -7.94
CA SER A 793 -76.62 15.40 -7.34
C SER A 793 -75.29 14.78 -6.83
N GLN A 794 -75.35 14.21 -5.63
CA GLN A 794 -74.26 13.85 -4.71
C GLN A 794 -73.34 12.69 -5.15
N SER A 795 -73.73 11.90 -6.15
CA SER A 795 -72.96 10.74 -6.64
C SER A 795 -71.86 11.08 -7.65
N MET A 796 -71.89 12.27 -8.28
CA MET A 796 -70.91 12.68 -9.29
C MET A 796 -69.67 13.40 -8.72
N GLN A 797 -69.69 13.76 -7.42
CA GLN A 797 -68.60 14.50 -6.77
C GLN A 797 -67.51 13.61 -6.14
N GLN A 798 -67.71 12.29 -6.03
CA GLN A 798 -66.79 11.41 -5.26
C GLN A 798 -65.75 10.65 -6.11
N LEU A 799 -65.91 10.62 -7.44
CA LEU A 799 -65.10 9.81 -8.36
C LEU A 799 -63.59 10.16 -8.46
N PRO A 800 -63.13 11.43 -8.28
CA PRO A 800 -61.69 11.74 -8.31
C PRO A 800 -60.94 11.26 -7.06
N THR A 801 -61.63 11.15 -5.93
CA THR A 801 -61.05 10.87 -4.61
C THR A 801 -60.65 9.41 -4.44
N ASP A 802 -61.46 8.49 -4.95
CA ASP A 802 -61.20 7.04 -4.87
C ASP A 802 -60.07 6.59 -5.81
N MET A 803 -59.82 7.32 -6.89
CA MET A 803 -58.71 7.00 -7.81
C MET A 803 -57.34 7.48 -7.28
N GLN A 804 -57.31 8.52 -6.44
CA GLN A 804 -56.09 8.99 -5.79
C GLN A 804 -55.68 8.19 -4.55
N SER A 805 -56.60 7.44 -3.93
CA SER A 805 -56.28 6.56 -2.81
C SER A 805 -55.59 5.28 -3.31
N THR A 806 -56.06 4.68 -4.40
CA THR A 806 -55.48 3.46 -4.98
C THR A 806 -54.02 3.64 -5.45
N LEU A 807 -53.70 4.80 -6.05
CA LEU A 807 -52.32 5.11 -6.48
C LEU A 807 -51.36 5.36 -5.30
N ARG A 808 -51.88 5.81 -4.15
CA ARG A 808 -51.08 6.00 -2.92
C ARG A 808 -50.82 4.67 -2.19
N GLU A 809 -51.77 3.74 -2.20
CA GLU A 809 -51.61 2.40 -1.63
C GLU A 809 -50.57 1.55 -2.40
N LEU A 810 -50.53 1.68 -3.73
CA LEU A 810 -49.59 0.96 -4.60
C LEU A 810 -48.14 1.46 -4.45
N ASN A 811 -47.95 2.77 -4.26
CA ASN A 811 -46.63 3.35 -4.00
C ASN A 811 -46.10 2.99 -2.59
N ARG A 812 -46.99 2.83 -1.60
CA ARG A 812 -46.63 2.32 -0.26
C ARG A 812 -46.19 0.85 -0.27
N SER A 813 -46.78 0.01 -1.13
CA SER A 813 -46.40 -1.41 -1.22
C SER A 813 -45.02 -1.62 -1.85
N MET A 814 -44.58 -0.75 -2.78
CA MET A 814 -43.25 -0.88 -3.41
C MET A 814 -42.08 -0.32 -2.57
N GLN A 815 -42.34 0.54 -1.58
CA GLN A 815 -41.33 0.99 -0.63
C GLN A 815 -40.88 -0.10 0.37
N GLY A 816 -41.56 -1.25 0.39
CA GLY A 816 -41.27 -2.38 1.27
C GLY A 816 -39.99 -3.19 0.93
N PHE A 817 -39.33 -2.97 -0.21
CA PHE A 817 -38.21 -3.81 -0.69
C PHE A 817 -36.87 -3.07 -0.90
N GLN A 818 -36.72 -1.81 -0.43
CA GLN A 818 -35.45 -1.07 -0.52
C GLN A 818 -34.52 -1.33 0.69
N PRO A 819 -33.18 -1.19 0.52
CA PRO A 819 -32.22 -1.30 1.63
C PRO A 819 -32.58 -0.32 2.75
N GLY A 820 -33.01 -0.84 3.91
CA GLY A 820 -33.54 -0.06 5.04
C GLY A 820 -35.03 -0.26 5.36
N SER A 821 -35.78 -1.01 4.55
CA SER A 821 -37.19 -1.35 4.86
C SER A 821 -37.31 -2.38 5.99
N ALA A 822 -38.45 -2.41 6.68
CA ALA A 822 -38.72 -3.39 7.74
C ALA A 822 -38.64 -4.86 7.27
N ALA A 823 -38.93 -5.13 5.99
CA ALA A 823 -38.81 -6.47 5.41
C ALA A 823 -37.35 -6.85 5.10
N TYR A 824 -36.54 -5.90 4.60
CA TYR A 824 -35.10 -6.10 4.39
C TYR A 824 -34.36 -6.28 5.71
N ASN A 825 -34.65 -5.44 6.70
CA ASN A 825 -34.05 -5.54 8.03
C ASN A 825 -34.45 -6.84 8.75
N LYS A 826 -35.66 -7.35 8.52
CA LYS A 826 -36.09 -8.67 9.05
C LYS A 826 -35.39 -9.83 8.35
N MET A 827 -35.16 -9.75 7.03
CA MET A 827 -34.40 -10.75 6.28
C MET A 827 -32.92 -10.79 6.68
N VAL A 828 -32.28 -9.62 6.88
CA VAL A 828 -30.90 -9.53 7.38
C VAL A 828 -30.79 -10.00 8.83
N ALA A 829 -31.78 -9.69 9.68
CA ALA A 829 -31.83 -10.18 11.06
C ALA A 829 -32.07 -11.70 11.14
N ASP A 830 -32.89 -12.27 10.26
CA ASP A 830 -33.09 -13.73 10.18
C ASP A 830 -31.83 -14.45 9.66
N MET A 831 -31.06 -13.82 8.77
CA MET A 831 -29.78 -14.37 8.29
C MET A 831 -28.67 -14.30 9.36
N GLN A 832 -28.67 -13.26 10.21
CA GLN A 832 -27.81 -13.19 11.40
C GLN A 832 -28.22 -14.18 12.50
N ARG A 833 -29.53 -14.45 12.67
CA ARG A 833 -30.01 -15.52 13.56
C ARG A 833 -29.58 -16.90 13.10
N LEU A 834 -29.48 -17.16 11.80
CA LEU A 834 -28.96 -18.43 11.29
C LEU A 834 -27.47 -18.64 11.65
N ASP A 835 -26.68 -17.56 11.58
CA ASP A 835 -25.25 -17.57 11.95
C ASP A 835 -25.05 -17.70 13.48
N GLN A 836 -26.00 -17.20 14.26
CA GLN A 836 -26.05 -17.38 15.71
C GLN A 836 -26.48 -18.80 16.12
N VAL A 837 -27.46 -19.40 15.43
CA VAL A 837 -27.85 -20.81 15.63
C VAL A 837 -26.70 -21.77 15.25
N LEU A 838 -25.97 -21.49 14.17
CA LEU A 838 -24.78 -22.25 13.78
C LEU A 838 -23.64 -22.13 14.80
N ARG A 839 -23.46 -20.96 15.42
CA ARG A 839 -22.47 -20.74 16.49
C ARG A 839 -22.90 -21.31 17.85
N GLU A 840 -24.19 -21.35 18.17
CA GLU A 840 -24.71 -22.01 19.38
C GLU A 840 -24.70 -23.55 19.28
N LEU A 841 -24.68 -24.11 18.06
CA LEU A 841 -24.47 -25.55 17.82
C LEU A 841 -23.01 -26.01 18.02
N GLN A 842 -22.01 -25.12 17.88
CA GLN A 842 -20.59 -25.45 18.08
C GLN A 842 -20.24 -25.90 19.52
N PRO A 843 -20.70 -25.25 20.60
CA PRO A 843 -20.47 -25.73 21.96
C PRO A 843 -21.27 -26.99 22.31
N VAL A 844 -22.41 -27.26 21.64
CA VAL A 844 -23.19 -28.51 21.82
C VAL A 844 -22.47 -29.72 21.19
N LEU A 845 -21.81 -29.53 20.04
CA LEU A 845 -20.92 -30.54 19.45
C LEU A 845 -19.63 -30.77 20.28
N LYS A 846 -19.14 -29.75 20.99
CA LYS A 846 -18.01 -29.87 21.93
C LYS A 846 -18.40 -30.56 23.25
N THR A 847 -19.56 -30.24 23.81
CA THR A 847 -20.07 -30.87 25.05
C THR A 847 -20.58 -32.30 24.84
N LEU A 848 -20.89 -32.71 23.61
CA LEU A 848 -21.11 -34.13 23.27
C LEU A 848 -19.80 -34.94 23.16
N ASN A 849 -18.65 -34.28 23.00
CA ASN A 849 -17.33 -34.92 22.89
C ASN A 849 -16.50 -34.86 24.20
N GLU A 850 -16.92 -34.05 25.19
CA GLU A 850 -16.22 -33.85 26.46
C GLU A 850 -16.88 -34.58 27.65
N LYS A 851 -17.94 -35.38 27.43
CA LYS A 851 -18.72 -36.04 28.51
C LYS A 851 -18.36 -37.51 28.82
N THR A 852 -17.22 -38.00 28.34
CA THR A 852 -16.70 -39.34 28.67
C THR A 852 -15.52 -39.25 29.64
N GLU A 853 -15.81 -39.68 30.87
CA GLU A 853 -14.91 -40.34 31.83
C GLU A 853 -14.15 -39.47 32.86
N GLU A 854 -14.90 -39.11 33.91
CA GLU A 854 -14.47 -39.05 35.31
C GLU A 854 -13.88 -40.40 35.78
N GLY A 855 -12.84 -40.40 36.62
CA GLY A 855 -12.34 -41.67 37.20
C GLY A 855 -11.04 -41.63 38.02
N GLU A 856 -11.11 -40.99 39.20
CA GLU A 856 -10.06 -40.85 40.22
C GLU A 856 -9.26 -42.13 40.59
N THR A 857 -8.02 -42.26 40.11
CA THR A 857 -7.00 -43.16 40.74
C THR A 857 -5.56 -42.61 40.69
N MET A 858 -5.35 -41.41 40.15
CA MET A 858 -4.01 -40.84 39.86
C MET A 858 -3.45 -39.91 40.97
N LYS A 859 -3.89 -40.10 42.22
CA LYS A 859 -3.40 -39.34 43.40
C LYS A 859 -1.94 -39.61 43.79
N LYS A 860 -1.28 -40.63 43.20
CA LYS A 860 0.13 -40.99 43.47
C LYS A 860 1.15 -40.40 42.50
N TRP A 861 0.71 -39.93 41.33
CA TRP A 861 1.55 -39.19 40.38
C TRP A 861 1.77 -37.72 40.76
N LEU A 862 0.99 -37.22 41.71
CA LEU A 862 1.02 -35.82 42.16
C LEU A 862 2.32 -35.40 42.87
N VAL A 863 3.10 -36.33 43.45
CA VAL A 863 4.33 -35.99 44.20
C VAL A 863 5.57 -35.89 43.28
N THR A 864 5.62 -36.65 42.19
CA THR A 864 6.68 -36.52 41.16
C THR A 864 6.43 -35.35 40.22
N ILE A 865 5.16 -35.00 40.00
CA ILE A 865 4.76 -33.76 39.32
C ILE A 865 5.07 -32.53 40.19
N ALA A 866 4.99 -32.62 41.53
CA ALA A 866 5.34 -31.52 42.44
C ALA A 866 6.82 -31.06 42.36
N ALA A 867 7.76 -31.94 41.99
CA ALA A 867 9.17 -31.56 41.79
C ALA A 867 9.44 -30.92 40.40
N LEU A 868 8.61 -31.23 39.40
CA LEU A 868 8.55 -30.51 38.12
C LEU A 868 7.83 -29.16 38.25
N TRP A 869 7.00 -28.98 39.28
CA TRP A 869 6.28 -27.75 39.59
C TRP A 869 7.11 -26.68 40.33
N LEU A 870 8.29 -27.00 40.87
CA LEU A 870 9.15 -26.02 41.56
C LEU A 870 10.13 -25.25 40.64
N ALA A 871 10.14 -25.52 39.33
CA ALA A 871 10.59 -24.57 38.30
C ALA A 871 9.45 -23.62 37.84
N GLY A 872 8.27 -23.77 38.44
CA GLY A 872 7.13 -22.87 38.29
C GLY A 872 7.27 -21.65 39.20
N CYS A 873 8.09 -20.68 38.80
CA CYS A 873 8.04 -19.33 39.33
C CYS A 873 7.66 -18.34 38.22
N SER A 874 6.35 -18.06 38.18
CA SER A 874 5.70 -16.83 37.70
C SER A 874 5.69 -16.54 36.20
N SER A 875 5.07 -17.40 35.40
CA SER A 875 4.34 -16.95 34.21
C SER A 875 2.84 -17.09 34.49
N GLY A 876 2.26 -16.11 35.17
CA GLY A 876 0.81 -15.97 35.14
C GLY A 876 0.40 -15.85 33.69
N GLU A 877 -0.47 -16.75 33.23
CA GLU A 877 -1.12 -16.69 31.92
C GLU A 877 -1.44 -15.22 31.63
N ILE A 878 -0.79 -14.63 30.62
CA ILE A 878 -1.03 -13.23 30.26
C ILE A 878 -2.40 -13.20 29.59
N ASN A 879 -3.45 -13.19 30.41
CA ASN A 879 -4.82 -13.01 29.96
C ASN A 879 -4.92 -11.61 29.39
N LYS A 880 -5.25 -11.52 28.10
CA LYS A 880 -5.65 -10.26 27.47
C LYS A 880 -6.98 -9.87 28.11
N ASN A 881 -6.95 -8.79 28.88
CA ASN A 881 -8.14 -8.22 29.49
C ASN A 881 -8.71 -7.19 28.52
N TYR A 882 -9.99 -7.36 28.15
CA TYR A 882 -10.71 -6.43 27.30
C TYR A 882 -11.63 -5.57 28.15
N TYR A 883 -11.43 -4.25 28.10
CA TYR A 883 -12.15 -3.24 28.85
C TYR A 883 -13.21 -2.58 27.98
N GLN A 884 -14.40 -2.42 28.55
CA GLN A 884 -15.48 -1.65 27.95
C GLN A 884 -15.98 -0.62 28.96
N LEU A 885 -16.24 0.60 28.51
CA LEU A 885 -16.88 1.62 29.35
C LEU A 885 -18.29 1.15 29.73
N PRO A 886 -18.65 1.12 31.02
CA PRO A 886 -19.98 0.72 31.46
C PRO A 886 -21.03 1.68 30.90
N VAL A 887 -21.97 1.14 30.12
CA VAL A 887 -23.16 1.88 29.69
C VAL A 887 -24.23 1.66 30.75
N VAL A 888 -24.66 2.75 31.40
CA VAL A 888 -25.77 2.67 32.36
C VAL A 888 -27.05 2.38 31.55
N GLN A 889 -27.41 1.10 31.43
CA GLN A 889 -28.72 0.68 30.95
C GLN A 889 -29.75 1.02 32.04
N SER A 890 -30.13 2.29 32.13
CA SER A 890 -31.36 2.66 32.82
C SER A 890 -32.52 2.18 31.95
N GLY A 891 -33.02 0.99 32.29
CA GLY A 891 -34.18 0.38 31.69
C GLY A 891 -35.41 1.27 31.85
N THR A 892 -35.70 2.08 30.84
CA THR A 892 -37.06 2.37 30.39
C THR A 892 -36.94 2.80 28.94
N GLN A 893 -37.42 1.97 28.01
CA GLN A 893 -37.88 2.48 26.73
C GLN A 893 -38.94 3.53 27.06
N SER A 894 -38.54 4.79 27.19
CA SER A 894 -39.47 5.90 27.12
C SER A 894 -40.04 5.83 25.71
N THR A 895 -41.20 5.18 25.62
CA THR A 895 -42.17 5.34 24.54
C THR A 895 -42.03 6.73 23.96
N ALA A 896 -41.89 6.81 22.63
CA ALA A 896 -41.90 8.03 21.83
C ALA A 896 -43.03 8.98 22.29
N SER A 897 -42.76 9.73 23.35
CA SER A 897 -43.42 10.96 23.72
C SER A 897 -42.88 11.97 22.74
N GLN A 898 -43.77 12.77 22.14
CA GLN A 898 -43.49 13.81 21.16
C GLN A 898 -42.45 14.81 21.68
N GLY A 899 -41.17 14.44 21.63
CA GLY A 899 -40.05 15.31 21.90
C GLY A 899 -39.76 16.13 20.66
N ASN A 900 -40.10 17.41 20.68
CA ASN A 900 -39.88 18.34 19.57
C ASN A 900 -38.38 18.71 19.37
N ARG A 901 -37.47 18.23 20.24
CA ARG A 901 -36.05 18.59 20.22
C ARG A 901 -35.18 17.38 19.90
N LEU A 902 -34.39 17.50 18.83
CA LEU A 902 -33.50 16.46 18.29
C LEU A 902 -32.05 16.87 18.54
N LEU A 903 -31.24 15.97 19.11
CA LEU A 903 -29.81 16.16 19.32
C LEU A 903 -29.04 15.05 18.62
N TRP A 904 -28.21 15.42 17.65
CA TRP A 904 -27.32 14.52 16.96
C TRP A 904 -25.89 14.66 17.49
N VAL A 905 -25.36 13.57 18.04
CA VAL A 905 -23.93 13.45 18.39
C VAL A 905 -23.20 13.00 17.13
N GLU A 906 -22.64 13.96 16.38
CA GLU A 906 -22.05 13.74 15.06
C GLU A 906 -20.77 12.91 15.14
N GLN A 907 -19.80 13.34 15.95
CA GLN A 907 -18.57 12.58 16.20
C GLN A 907 -17.97 12.84 17.58
N VAL A 908 -17.25 11.83 18.06
CA VAL A 908 -16.30 11.96 19.16
C VAL A 908 -14.91 11.67 18.59
N THR A 909 -14.02 12.65 18.61
CA THR A 909 -12.66 12.56 18.06
C THR A 909 -11.63 12.41 19.17
N VAL A 910 -10.68 11.49 19.00
CA VAL A 910 -9.55 11.24 19.91
C VAL A 910 -8.22 11.33 19.13
N PRO A 911 -7.11 11.76 19.74
CA PRO A 911 -5.79 11.74 19.12
C PRO A 911 -5.26 10.31 18.91
N ASP A 912 -4.32 10.14 17.97
CA ASP A 912 -3.82 8.83 17.52
C ASP A 912 -3.30 7.92 18.66
N TYR A 913 -2.70 8.50 19.70
CA TYR A 913 -2.19 7.72 20.84
C TYR A 913 -3.31 7.10 21.70
N LEU A 914 -4.52 7.67 21.67
CA LEU A 914 -5.74 7.14 22.30
C LEU A 914 -6.57 6.27 21.33
N ALA A 915 -6.35 6.41 20.01
CA ALA A 915 -7.05 5.64 18.99
C ALA A 915 -6.59 4.16 18.92
N GLY A 916 -5.45 3.83 19.52
CA GLY A 916 -4.96 2.47 19.64
C GLY A 916 -5.81 1.59 20.57
N ASN A 917 -5.65 0.27 20.46
CA ASN A 917 -6.40 -0.68 21.28
C ASN A 917 -5.97 -0.72 22.75
N GLY A 918 -4.83 -0.15 23.15
CA GLY A 918 -4.33 -0.24 24.51
C GLY A 918 -4.83 0.87 25.43
N VAL A 919 -5.12 0.54 26.69
CA VAL A 919 -5.45 1.55 27.70
C VAL A 919 -4.19 2.38 28.02
N VAL A 920 -4.32 3.71 28.02
CA VAL A 920 -3.18 4.63 28.17
C VAL A 920 -2.97 5.06 29.61
N TYR A 921 -1.71 5.12 30.03
CA TYR A 921 -1.28 5.58 31.35
C TYR A 921 -0.11 6.56 31.25
N GLN A 922 -0.21 7.69 31.93
CA GLN A 922 0.82 8.73 31.98
C GLN A 922 1.78 8.45 33.13
N THR A 923 3.02 8.07 32.82
CA THR A 923 4.07 7.71 33.79
C THR A 923 4.90 8.90 34.29
N SER A 924 4.89 10.02 33.57
CA SER A 924 5.48 11.29 34.00
C SER A 924 4.79 12.45 33.28
N ASP A 925 5.13 13.69 33.62
CA ASP A 925 4.62 14.91 33.00
C ASP A 925 4.69 14.91 31.46
N VAL A 926 5.59 14.12 30.89
CA VAL A 926 5.87 14.06 29.44
C VAL A 926 5.86 12.65 28.84
N LYS A 927 5.56 11.61 29.61
CA LYS A 927 5.66 10.20 29.15
C LYS A 927 4.36 9.44 29.33
N TYR A 928 3.81 8.97 28.22
CA TYR A 928 2.66 8.06 28.17
C TYR A 928 3.11 6.64 27.82
N VAL A 929 2.43 5.65 28.38
CA VAL A 929 2.62 4.22 28.13
C VAL A 929 1.27 3.63 27.74
N ILE A 930 1.24 2.89 26.64
CA ILE A 930 0.05 2.21 26.12
C ILE A 930 0.13 0.75 26.56
N ALA A 931 -0.93 0.23 27.20
CA ALA A 931 -0.93 -1.13 27.72
C ALA A 931 -1.06 -2.20 26.61
N ASN A 932 -0.24 -3.25 26.68
CA ASN A 932 -0.25 -4.35 25.71
C ASN A 932 -1.29 -5.45 26.03
N ASN A 933 -1.62 -5.63 27.31
CA ASN A 933 -2.50 -6.71 27.78
C ASN A 933 -3.87 -6.22 28.29
N ASN A 934 -4.00 -4.91 28.50
CA ASN A 934 -5.25 -4.27 28.93
C ASN A 934 -5.73 -3.43 27.76
N LEU A 935 -6.63 -4.01 26.99
CA LEU A 935 -7.07 -3.50 25.69
C LEU A 935 -8.51 -2.99 25.78
N TRP A 936 -8.88 -2.00 24.98
CA TRP A 936 -10.27 -1.64 24.75
C TRP A 936 -10.96 -2.72 23.91
N ALA A 937 -12.18 -3.11 24.29
CA ALA A 937 -13.00 -4.10 23.59
C ALA A 937 -13.51 -3.61 22.21
N SER A 938 -13.52 -2.29 22.01
CA SER A 938 -13.85 -1.60 20.75
C SER A 938 -13.13 -0.25 20.71
N PRO A 939 -12.99 0.40 19.55
CA PRO A 939 -12.34 1.71 19.45
C PRO A 939 -12.87 2.71 20.49
N LEU A 940 -11.96 3.42 21.17
CA LEU A 940 -12.31 4.26 22.32
C LEU A 940 -13.28 5.38 21.95
N ASP A 941 -13.10 6.00 20.78
CA ASP A 941 -14.02 6.98 20.18
C ASP A 941 -15.46 6.43 20.06
N GLN A 942 -15.60 5.18 19.60
CA GLN A 942 -16.91 4.53 19.51
C GLN A 942 -17.53 4.32 20.89
N GLN A 943 -16.74 3.90 21.88
CA GLN A 943 -17.22 3.70 23.26
C GLN A 943 -17.64 5.02 23.92
N LEU A 944 -16.84 6.08 23.74
CA LEU A 944 -17.13 7.42 24.24
C LEU A 944 -18.39 7.98 23.61
N ARG A 945 -18.58 7.81 22.29
CA ARG A 945 -19.80 8.21 21.59
C ARG A 945 -21.03 7.47 22.11
N ASN A 946 -20.96 6.15 22.25
CA ASN A 946 -22.08 5.34 22.73
C ASN A 946 -22.48 5.68 24.17
N THR A 947 -21.50 5.84 25.06
CA THR A 947 -21.74 6.24 26.46
C THR A 947 -22.25 7.67 26.56
N LEU A 948 -21.78 8.59 25.72
CA LEU A 948 -22.28 9.96 25.66
C LEU A 948 -23.74 10.02 25.22
N VAL A 949 -24.10 9.32 24.14
CA VAL A 949 -25.50 9.23 23.67
C VAL A 949 -26.41 8.63 24.76
N ALA A 950 -25.97 7.56 25.42
CA ALA A 950 -26.72 6.96 26.51
C ALA A 950 -26.91 7.95 27.67
N ASN A 951 -25.84 8.56 28.18
CA ASN A 951 -25.91 9.50 29.31
C ASN A 951 -26.75 10.75 29.00
N LEU A 952 -26.60 11.33 27.80
CA LEU A 952 -27.41 12.48 27.37
C LEU A 952 -28.88 12.10 27.24
N SER A 953 -29.20 10.92 26.69
CA SER A 953 -30.57 10.44 26.59
C SER A 953 -31.23 10.27 27.96
N THR A 954 -30.49 9.85 28.99
CA THR A 954 -31.01 9.72 30.36
C THR A 954 -31.17 11.08 31.04
N GLN A 955 -30.30 12.04 30.74
CA GLN A 955 -30.27 13.35 31.40
C GLN A 955 -31.12 14.42 30.71
N LEU A 956 -31.54 14.22 29.46
CA LEU A 956 -32.38 15.15 28.69
C LEU A 956 -33.78 14.55 28.45
N PRO A 957 -34.65 14.43 29.47
CA PRO A 957 -36.01 13.97 29.27
C PRO A 957 -36.76 14.91 28.31
N GLY A 958 -37.35 14.34 27.25
CA GLY A 958 -38.04 15.08 26.17
C GLY A 958 -37.19 15.39 24.93
N TRP A 959 -35.90 15.05 24.93
CA TRP A 959 -35.03 15.12 23.75
C TRP A 959 -34.84 13.73 23.15
N VAL A 960 -34.70 13.67 21.82
CA VAL A 960 -34.22 12.47 21.12
C VAL A 960 -32.74 12.65 20.83
N VAL A 961 -31.89 11.85 21.48
CA VAL A 961 -30.44 11.87 21.29
C VAL A 961 -30.03 10.66 20.45
N ALA A 962 -29.30 10.88 19.35
CA ALA A 962 -28.82 9.80 18.50
C ALA A 962 -27.39 10.03 18.00
N SER A 963 -26.71 8.93 17.65
CA SER A 963 -25.42 8.93 16.93
C SER A 963 -25.59 9.03 15.41
N GLN A 964 -26.83 9.02 14.93
CA GLN A 964 -27.19 9.14 13.52
C GLN A 964 -28.03 10.40 13.31
N PRO A 965 -27.98 11.02 12.12
CA PRO A 965 -28.78 12.20 11.81
C PRO A 965 -30.28 11.90 11.88
N LEU A 966 -31.01 12.71 12.65
CA LEU A 966 -32.45 12.63 12.94
C LEU A 966 -33.30 13.56 12.05
N GLY A 967 -32.71 14.46 11.26
CA GLY A 967 -33.43 15.34 10.32
C GLY A 967 -32.73 16.66 10.03
N SER A 968 -33.43 17.59 9.36
CA SER A 968 -32.89 18.88 8.94
C SER A 968 -32.91 19.97 10.03
N ALA A 969 -33.66 19.77 11.11
CA ALA A 969 -33.82 20.72 12.23
C ALA A 969 -33.41 20.06 13.55
N GLN A 970 -32.11 19.77 13.68
CA GLN A 970 -31.51 19.10 14.83
C GLN A 970 -30.31 19.89 15.34
N ASP A 971 -30.08 19.83 16.64
CA ASP A 971 -28.85 20.36 17.23
C ASP A 971 -27.72 19.36 17.01
N THR A 972 -26.52 19.86 16.74
CA THR A 972 -25.34 19.03 16.42
C THR A 972 -24.28 19.19 17.50
N LEU A 973 -23.84 18.08 18.09
CA LEU A 973 -22.81 18.04 19.11
C LEU A 973 -21.57 17.29 18.59
N ASN A 974 -20.45 17.99 18.55
CA ASN A 974 -19.12 17.43 18.27
C ASN A 974 -18.25 17.49 19.53
N VAL A 975 -17.53 16.40 19.83
CA VAL A 975 -16.68 16.34 21.02
C VAL A 975 -15.28 15.88 20.64
N THR A 976 -14.26 16.62 21.05
CA THR A 976 -12.85 16.27 20.90
C THR A 976 -12.27 15.96 22.27
N VAL A 977 -11.82 14.73 22.50
CA VAL A 977 -11.19 14.29 23.74
C VAL A 977 -9.68 14.27 23.55
N THR A 978 -8.96 15.12 24.27
CA THR A 978 -7.49 15.26 24.18
C THR A 978 -6.75 14.36 25.15
N GLU A 979 -7.30 14.08 26.34
CA GLU A 979 -6.73 13.14 27.31
C GLU A 979 -7.82 12.21 27.84
N PHE A 980 -7.51 10.92 27.94
CA PHE A 980 -8.38 9.89 28.51
C PHE A 980 -7.51 8.77 29.09
N ASN A 981 -6.85 9.04 30.22
CA ASN A 981 -5.79 8.18 30.74
C ASN A 981 -5.64 8.27 32.27
N GLY A 982 -5.04 7.25 32.86
CA GLY A 982 -4.49 7.34 34.23
C GLY A 982 -3.20 8.16 34.27
N ARG A 983 -2.82 8.65 35.45
CA ARG A 983 -1.60 9.44 35.70
C ARG A 983 -0.85 8.91 36.92
N TYR A 984 0.47 9.11 36.91
CA TYR A 984 1.44 8.65 37.91
C TYR A 984 1.16 9.09 39.35
N ASP A 985 0.29 10.09 39.58
CA ASP A 985 -0.11 10.58 40.90
C ASP A 985 -1.38 9.91 41.46
N GLY A 986 -1.84 8.80 40.86
CA GLY A 986 -3.04 8.06 41.30
C GLY A 986 -4.36 8.73 40.89
N LYS A 987 -4.31 9.64 39.91
CA LYS A 987 -5.49 10.27 39.33
C LYS A 987 -5.74 9.78 37.91
N VAL A 988 -6.96 9.98 37.44
CA VAL A 988 -7.34 9.86 36.03
C VAL A 988 -7.72 11.22 35.49
N ILE A 989 -7.41 11.48 34.22
CA ILE A 989 -7.77 12.72 33.54
C ILE A 989 -8.66 12.41 32.35
N VAL A 990 -9.72 13.21 32.23
CA VAL A 990 -10.53 13.35 31.01
C VAL A 990 -10.50 14.83 30.62
N SER A 991 -9.92 15.15 29.47
CA SER A 991 -9.82 16.53 28.98
C SER A 991 -10.18 16.64 27.51
N GLY A 992 -10.66 17.80 27.08
CA GLY A 992 -11.05 18.04 25.72
C GLY A 992 -11.87 19.31 25.53
N GLU A 993 -12.60 19.36 24.42
CA GLU A 993 -13.54 20.42 24.09
C GLU A 993 -14.76 19.86 23.37
N TRP A 994 -15.91 20.48 23.56
CA TRP A 994 -17.11 20.17 22.77
C TRP A 994 -17.67 21.42 22.11
N LEU A 995 -18.33 21.20 20.96
CA LEU A 995 -18.88 22.20 20.07
C LEU A 995 -20.33 21.83 19.79
N LEU A 996 -21.25 22.64 20.30
CA LEU A 996 -22.69 22.49 20.08
C LEU A 996 -23.15 23.54 19.06
N ASN A 997 -23.80 23.10 17.99
CA ASN A 997 -24.48 23.96 17.04
C ASN A 997 -25.98 23.87 17.30
N HIS A 998 -26.54 24.94 17.87
CA HIS A 998 -27.95 25.09 18.19
C HIS A 998 -28.53 26.22 17.34
N GLN A 999 -29.42 25.89 16.41
CA GLN A 999 -30.06 26.85 15.48
C GLN A 999 -29.06 27.79 14.75
N GLY A 1000 -27.85 27.31 14.43
CA GLY A 1000 -26.81 28.10 13.76
C GLY A 1000 -25.90 28.90 14.69
N GLN A 1001 -26.15 28.91 16.01
CA GLN A 1001 -25.19 29.39 16.99
C GLN A 1001 -24.24 28.27 17.44
N LEU A 1002 -22.94 28.54 17.30
CA LEU A 1002 -21.86 27.65 17.74
C LEU A 1002 -21.44 28.00 19.17
N ILE A 1003 -21.60 27.04 20.08
CA ILE A 1003 -21.18 27.13 21.48
C ILE A 1003 -20.01 26.16 21.68
N LYS A 1004 -18.83 26.72 21.94
CA LYS A 1004 -17.61 25.94 22.22
C LYS A 1004 -17.28 26.00 23.71
N ARG A 1005 -17.07 24.86 24.35
CA ARG A 1005 -16.65 24.77 25.76
C ARG A 1005 -15.50 23.77 25.94
N PRO A 1006 -14.40 24.17 26.58
CA PRO A 1006 -13.37 23.22 27.02
C PRO A 1006 -13.82 22.53 28.31
N PHE A 1007 -13.35 21.29 28.51
CA PHE A 1007 -13.52 20.57 29.77
C PHE A 1007 -12.20 19.91 30.19
N ARG A 1008 -11.96 19.89 31.50
CA ARG A 1008 -10.85 19.16 32.11
C ARG A 1008 -11.28 18.71 33.50
N LEU A 1009 -11.48 17.41 33.65
CA LEU A 1009 -11.94 16.80 34.90
C LEU A 1009 -10.88 15.80 35.38
N GLU A 1010 -10.62 15.81 36.69
CA GLU A 1010 -9.75 14.85 37.35
C GLU A 1010 -10.59 13.95 38.26
N GLY A 1011 -10.34 12.63 38.21
CA GLY A 1011 -10.89 11.65 39.13
C GLY A 1011 -9.79 11.03 39.99
N VAL A 1012 -10.08 10.75 41.26
CA VAL A 1012 -9.14 10.07 42.16
C VAL A 1012 -9.41 8.57 42.10
N GLN A 1013 -8.37 7.77 41.88
CA GLN A 1013 -8.45 6.31 41.89
C GLN A 1013 -8.44 5.79 43.33
N THR A 1014 -9.45 5.01 43.74
CA THR A 1014 -9.57 4.53 45.13
C THR A 1014 -8.91 3.18 45.39
N GLN A 1015 -8.68 2.41 44.33
CA GLN A 1015 -8.06 1.08 44.35
C GLN A 1015 -7.09 0.95 43.18
N ASP A 1016 -5.98 0.25 43.36
CA ASP A 1016 -5.03 0.01 42.28
C ASP A 1016 -5.61 -0.90 41.18
N GLY A 1017 -5.13 -0.74 39.94
CA GLY A 1017 -5.45 -1.62 38.82
C GLY A 1017 -6.25 -0.98 37.69
N TYR A 1018 -6.25 -1.63 36.52
CA TYR A 1018 -6.93 -1.12 35.31
C TYR A 1018 -8.45 -1.14 35.45
N ASP A 1019 -9.02 -2.10 36.17
CA ASP A 1019 -10.46 -2.22 36.42
C ASP A 1019 -11.01 -0.99 37.14
N GLU A 1020 -10.34 -0.54 38.21
CA GLU A 1020 -10.74 0.66 38.94
C GLU A 1020 -10.48 1.92 38.10
N MET A 1021 -9.33 2.01 37.43
CA MET A 1021 -9.02 3.14 36.56
C MET A 1021 -10.09 3.35 35.48
N VAL A 1022 -10.55 2.28 34.82
CA VAL A 1022 -11.61 2.34 33.79
C VAL A 1022 -12.95 2.74 34.39
N LYS A 1023 -13.30 2.27 35.59
CA LYS A 1023 -14.52 2.71 36.30
C LYS A 1023 -14.49 4.21 36.64
N VAL A 1024 -13.36 4.70 37.15
CA VAL A 1024 -13.20 6.13 37.49
C VAL A 1024 -13.23 6.99 36.23
N LEU A 1025 -12.54 6.58 35.15
CA LEU A 1025 -12.61 7.25 33.84
C LEU A 1025 -14.07 7.33 33.32
N ALA A 1026 -14.83 6.24 33.43
CA ALA A 1026 -16.24 6.21 33.04
C ALA A 1026 -17.10 7.14 33.90
N GLY A 1027 -16.83 7.21 35.21
CA GLY A 1027 -17.49 8.13 36.14
C GLY A 1027 -17.21 9.59 35.79
N VAL A 1028 -15.95 9.94 35.52
CA VAL A 1028 -15.55 11.29 35.10
C VAL A 1028 -16.19 11.67 33.76
N TRP A 1029 -16.22 10.75 32.79
CA TRP A 1029 -16.92 10.96 31.51
C TRP A 1029 -18.43 11.18 31.69
N SER A 1030 -19.07 10.43 32.60
CA SER A 1030 -20.48 10.63 32.93
C SER A 1030 -20.76 11.98 33.60
N GLN A 1031 -19.81 12.54 34.35
CA GLN A 1031 -19.92 13.88 34.92
C GLN A 1031 -19.90 14.95 33.82
N GLU A 1032 -19.03 14.81 32.82
CA GLU A 1032 -19.01 15.74 31.68
C GLU A 1032 -20.30 15.65 30.86
N ALA A 1033 -20.81 14.44 30.60
CA ALA A 1033 -22.10 14.26 29.94
C ALA A 1033 -23.25 14.96 30.73
N ALA A 1034 -23.17 14.98 32.06
CA ALA A 1034 -24.12 15.73 32.90
C ALA A 1034 -23.98 17.25 32.76
N SER A 1035 -22.75 17.75 32.71
CA SER A 1035 -22.41 19.15 32.47
C SER A 1035 -22.98 19.62 31.11
N ILE A 1036 -22.72 18.84 30.05
CA ILE A 1036 -23.25 19.08 28.70
C ILE A 1036 -24.79 19.12 28.73
N ALA A 1037 -25.44 18.14 29.38
CA ALA A 1037 -26.90 18.11 29.49
C ALA A 1037 -27.47 19.32 30.26
N GLN A 1038 -26.79 19.79 31.31
CA GLN A 1038 -27.20 21.00 32.03
C GLN A 1038 -27.08 22.26 31.19
N GLU A 1039 -26.01 22.38 30.38
CA GLU A 1039 -25.85 23.53 29.49
C GLU A 1039 -26.89 23.50 28.36
N ILE A 1040 -27.17 22.32 27.78
CA ILE A 1040 -28.24 22.14 26.78
C ILE A 1040 -29.63 22.51 27.36
N LYS A 1041 -29.91 22.17 28.62
CA LYS A 1041 -31.17 22.56 29.30
C LYS A 1041 -31.32 24.06 29.51
N ARG A 1042 -30.23 24.83 29.51
CA ARG A 1042 -30.25 26.30 29.66
C ARG A 1042 -30.50 27.02 28.33
N LEU A 1043 -30.41 26.31 27.20
CA LEU A 1043 -30.64 26.88 25.88
C LEU A 1043 -32.15 27.04 25.61
N PRO A 1044 -32.57 28.17 25.00
CA PRO A 1044 -33.97 28.53 24.81
C PRO A 1044 -34.79 27.51 23.98
#